data_AF-A0A3D2Z4H2-F1
#
_entry.id   AF-A0A3D2Z4H2-F1
#
_cell.length_a   1.000
_cell.length_b   1.000
_cell.length_c   1.000
_cell.angle_alpha   90.00
_cell.angle_beta   90.00
_cell.angle_gamma   90.00
#
_symmetry.space_group_name_H-M   'P 1'
#
loop_
_entity.id
_entity.type
_entity.pdbx_description
1 polymer ?
#
loop_
_entity_poly.entity_id
_entity_poly.type
_entity_poly.pdbx_seq_one_letter_code
_entity_poly.pdbx_strand_id
1 'polypeptide(L)'
;MEKSSVSLPANCLRIAMVLLCCVPHAYSDWTHWGGDASSTKYAPFDQIHEGNVDSLKIMWRYRLPVIDGDASGTYKGTPIVVDGVLYTRTPGNLAVALDAETGTELWRFDAGGQDAGSLNRGVAYWSGTDGARRILFGTMADTLYSLDAITGLPDPNFGADGRVDLTQGMRAPVMDADRFGLASPPTIVGDVVIVGSIIDDWHDGTSPDQYTAPGDVRGYDARTGQLLWTFHTIPQPGEMGYDEWPSNSWDYFGSANVWGTISADEELGIAYLPVSSVSHDRYGGERLGRNLFSDCLVAVDARTGKRLWHYQFIHHTLWNYDPPAAPVLLDVVVDGRPRKIVVQLTKQAFAYVLDRVTGEPIWPIEERPAPQSDVPGEESWPTQPFPTKPAAFDRQGLNDDDLIDFTPELRQEALAIIAEYKYGPLYTPPSLRGTIQVPGELGGADWVGGSADPESGVLFVPSKTMPFSTELNTIADPSALSAYGGVAATVAGPRGLPLTKPPYSRITAIDMNSGEHLWMRPIGTGPVDHPALRDVPGVPQELGWPQRAFLLTTPTLLFATTGEPSSTGGGYFVDRDANLHVYDKKTGDLLARIPLPDNTEGGLISYAVGGRQFIAASLGARSAPLEIVALAVPRTGELVPPQAWKGYAAEHPRFEEAVALLDAGDADSLTALLTAEPDLLTARGYLDELYPLPSLEGASLVHLAAGSDRAALPDNIEQIMDLLLDQGADLGALTADSTSTLDLVVISEQLGWMGIRSGMIATMMERGAKAGPRLMWNALVGPTIRRDEFPDGHFEIAQDLHAAGIQVDLPFAAALGLIDDMNGFLDQDGGLLPSANAQFRPNMADTPTDQEILDLALSYAAYGGQADAVDWLLEHGANIDGHPTGFFEWERLDVFSPILTAIYADDGDMVRHLAKRGADLELPHANFEFTPAWLANFLTRMEAKNALREAMAEE
;
A
#
# COMPACT_ATOMS: atom_id res chain seq x y z
N MET A 1 74.94 27.69 -52.11
CA MET A 1 73.48 27.66 -52.29
C MET A 1 73.16 26.36 -53.00
N GLU A 2 72.33 25.44 -52.49
CA GLU A 2 71.56 25.45 -51.24
C GLU A 2 71.15 23.99 -50.89
N LYS A 3 71.18 23.73 -49.58
CA LYS A 3 71.26 22.47 -48.79
C LYS A 3 70.07 21.51 -49.04
N SER A 4 70.11 20.18 -49.16
CA SER A 4 70.93 19.02 -48.72
C SER A 4 70.19 18.10 -47.72
N SER A 5 69.62 17.02 -48.28
CA SER A 5 69.51 15.59 -47.87
C SER A 5 69.69 15.08 -46.40
N VAL A 6 68.69 14.26 -45.99
CA VAL A 6 68.73 12.91 -45.33
C VAL A 6 69.10 12.75 -43.83
N SER A 7 68.20 12.16 -43.01
CA SER A 7 68.33 10.89 -42.23
C SER A 7 67.18 10.59 -41.21
N LEU A 8 66.75 9.32 -41.14
CA LEU A 8 65.72 8.60 -40.28
C LEU A 8 66.20 8.34 -38.80
N PRO A 9 65.59 7.51 -37.87
CA PRO A 9 64.26 6.81 -37.72
C PRO A 9 63.62 6.78 -36.27
N ALA A 10 62.42 6.15 -36.16
CA ALA A 10 61.81 5.31 -35.08
C ALA A 10 62.09 5.49 -33.56
N ASN A 11 61.02 5.64 -32.75
CA ASN A 11 60.69 4.73 -31.64
C ASN A 11 59.28 4.96 -31.01
N CYS A 12 58.52 3.85 -30.93
CA CYS A 12 57.48 3.48 -29.96
C CYS A 12 56.30 4.43 -29.65
N LEU A 13 55.11 4.11 -30.20
CA LEU A 13 54.03 3.51 -29.38
C LEU A 13 52.94 2.91 -30.28
N ARG A 14 52.76 1.59 -30.19
CA ARG A 14 51.49 0.95 -30.52
C ARG A 14 50.49 1.40 -29.45
N ILE A 15 49.52 2.23 -29.78
CA ILE A 15 48.26 2.28 -29.05
C ILE A 15 47.24 1.62 -29.94
N ALA A 16 46.74 0.49 -29.47
CA ALA A 16 45.59 -0.19 -30.03
C ALA A 16 44.45 0.83 -30.19
N MET A 17 43.87 0.90 -31.39
CA MET A 17 42.50 1.36 -31.55
C MET A 17 41.63 0.39 -30.76
N VAL A 18 41.45 0.68 -29.47
CA VAL A 18 40.27 0.24 -28.73
C VAL A 18 39.14 1.04 -29.36
N LEU A 19 38.41 0.42 -30.28
CA LEU A 19 37.00 0.75 -30.42
C LEU A 19 36.46 0.73 -28.99
N LEU A 20 36.12 1.90 -28.44
CA LEU A 20 35.06 1.94 -27.46
C LEU A 20 33.83 1.41 -28.21
N CYS A 21 33.64 0.10 -28.18
CA CYS A 21 32.29 -0.41 -28.07
C CYS A 21 31.71 0.35 -26.88
N CYS A 22 30.71 1.20 -27.12
CA CYS A 22 29.75 1.51 -26.09
C CYS A 22 29.33 0.16 -25.52
N VAL A 23 29.83 -0.16 -24.32
CA VAL A 23 29.16 -1.14 -23.49
C VAL A 23 27.75 -0.55 -23.35
N PRO A 24 26.68 -1.23 -23.82
CA PRO A 24 25.34 -0.77 -23.50
C PRO A 24 25.30 -0.56 -21.99
N HIS A 25 24.75 0.58 -21.52
CA HIS A 25 24.63 0.83 -20.09
C HIS A 25 24.09 -0.44 -19.44
N ALA A 26 24.78 -0.93 -18.39
CA ALA A 26 24.45 -2.20 -17.75
C ALA A 26 23.02 -2.22 -17.18
N TYR A 27 22.43 -1.03 -17.03
CA TYR A 27 21.10 -0.77 -16.52
C TYR A 27 20.35 0.21 -17.42
N SER A 28 19.03 0.09 -17.43
CA SER A 28 18.17 1.21 -17.78
C SER A 28 17.07 1.36 -16.76
N ASP A 29 16.93 2.60 -16.29
CA ASP A 29 16.18 2.93 -15.08
C ASP A 29 14.74 3.35 -15.36
N TRP A 30 13.92 3.27 -14.31
CA TRP A 30 12.58 3.84 -14.21
C TRP A 30 12.60 4.77 -12.99
N THR A 31 13.00 6.03 -13.18
CA THR A 31 13.48 6.90 -12.08
C THR A 31 12.35 7.64 -11.36
N HIS A 32 11.18 7.71 -11.97
CA HIS A 32 10.00 8.40 -11.45
C HIS A 32 8.80 7.46 -11.43
N TRP A 33 7.80 7.76 -10.61
CA TRP A 33 6.53 7.03 -10.61
C TRP A 33 5.95 6.85 -12.03
N GLY A 34 5.97 7.91 -12.84
CA GLY A 34 5.50 7.92 -14.22
C GLY A 34 6.56 7.52 -15.27
N GLY A 35 7.65 6.85 -14.88
CA GLY A 35 8.80 6.49 -15.72
C GLY A 35 9.82 7.59 -15.85
N ASP A 36 9.36 8.81 -16.10
CA ASP A 36 10.14 10.04 -16.15
C ASP A 36 9.39 11.21 -15.48
N ALA A 37 10.06 12.35 -15.33
CA ALA A 37 9.43 13.56 -14.79
C ALA A 37 8.25 14.07 -15.65
N SER A 38 8.21 13.69 -16.94
CA SER A 38 7.14 14.03 -17.88
C SER A 38 5.92 13.11 -17.79
N SER A 39 5.97 12.10 -16.91
CA SER A 39 4.91 11.10 -16.68
C SER A 39 4.49 10.33 -17.94
N THR A 40 5.43 10.09 -18.88
CA THR A 40 5.13 9.42 -20.16
C THR A 40 4.80 7.94 -20.02
N LYS A 41 5.29 7.27 -18.97
CA LYS A 41 5.25 5.81 -18.80
C LYS A 41 5.80 5.07 -20.03
N TYR A 42 6.84 5.65 -20.62
CA TYR A 42 7.53 5.14 -21.80
C TYR A 42 8.85 4.47 -21.40
N ALA A 43 9.10 3.27 -21.91
CA ALA A 43 10.39 2.60 -21.78
C ALA A 43 11.07 2.52 -23.15
N PRO A 44 12.22 3.17 -23.39
CA PRO A 44 12.84 3.32 -24.71
C PRO A 44 13.62 2.07 -25.19
N PHE A 45 13.07 0.86 -25.01
CA PHE A 45 13.70 -0.40 -25.44
C PHE A 45 12.69 -1.36 -26.07
N ASP A 46 13.17 -2.14 -27.02
CA ASP A 46 12.39 -3.05 -27.87
C ASP A 46 12.87 -4.52 -27.78
N GLN A 47 13.57 -4.91 -26.70
CA GLN A 47 13.95 -6.33 -26.52
C GLN A 47 12.71 -7.23 -26.44
N ILE A 48 11.63 -6.75 -25.83
CA ILE A 48 10.31 -7.36 -25.88
C ILE A 48 9.54 -6.73 -27.05
N HIS A 49 9.15 -7.55 -28.01
CA HIS A 49 8.51 -7.13 -29.26
C HIS A 49 7.52 -8.20 -29.76
N GLU A 50 6.77 -7.90 -30.83
CA GLU A 50 5.74 -8.80 -31.39
C GLU A 50 6.21 -10.25 -31.60
N GLY A 51 7.45 -10.44 -32.06
CA GLY A 51 7.99 -11.78 -32.34
C GLY A 51 8.40 -12.63 -31.13
N ASN A 52 8.39 -12.09 -29.90
CA ASN A 52 8.80 -12.83 -28.71
C ASN A 52 7.92 -12.60 -27.47
N VAL A 53 6.92 -11.71 -27.53
CA VAL A 53 6.04 -11.37 -26.40
C VAL A 53 5.34 -12.61 -25.80
N ASP A 54 4.95 -13.58 -26.62
CA ASP A 54 4.32 -14.83 -26.16
C ASP A 54 5.27 -15.72 -25.30
N SER A 55 6.56 -15.42 -25.32
CA SER A 55 7.57 -16.11 -24.52
C SER A 55 7.81 -15.45 -23.15
N LEU A 56 7.11 -14.37 -22.83
CA LEU A 56 7.22 -13.74 -21.50
C LEU A 56 6.83 -14.73 -20.40
N LYS A 57 7.64 -14.74 -19.34
CA LYS A 57 7.43 -15.52 -18.14
C LYS A 57 7.76 -14.68 -16.91
N ILE A 58 7.05 -14.92 -15.81
CA ILE A 58 7.43 -14.45 -14.49
C ILE A 58 8.77 -15.08 -14.14
N MET A 59 9.77 -14.24 -13.86
CA MET A 59 11.15 -14.64 -13.56
C MET A 59 11.49 -14.54 -12.08
N TRP A 60 10.80 -13.67 -11.35
CA TRP A 60 10.85 -13.61 -9.90
C TRP A 60 9.56 -12.97 -9.36
N ARG A 61 9.31 -13.20 -8.07
CA ARG A 61 8.15 -12.69 -7.33
C ARG A 61 8.61 -12.24 -5.95
N TYR A 62 8.04 -11.16 -5.46
CA TYR A 62 8.27 -10.67 -4.09
C TYR A 62 6.94 -10.44 -3.41
N ARG A 63 6.64 -11.25 -2.40
CA ARG A 63 5.46 -11.06 -1.55
C ARG A 63 5.73 -9.91 -0.59
N LEU A 64 4.84 -8.92 -0.59
CA LEU A 64 4.99 -7.75 0.27
C LEU A 64 4.74 -8.15 1.72
N PRO A 65 5.61 -7.73 2.67
CA PRO A 65 5.30 -7.86 4.08
C PRO A 65 4.07 -7.01 4.42
N VAL A 66 3.12 -7.61 5.13
CA VAL A 66 1.91 -6.98 5.67
C VAL A 66 2.04 -6.96 7.20
N ILE A 67 1.73 -5.82 7.82
CA ILE A 67 1.68 -5.69 9.28
C ILE A 67 0.27 -6.07 9.75
N ASP A 68 0.17 -6.86 10.82
CA ASP A 68 -1.10 -7.29 11.40
C ASP A 68 -2.04 -6.07 11.64
N GLY A 69 -3.26 -6.12 11.12
CA GLY A 69 -4.26 -5.04 11.23
C GLY A 69 -4.45 -4.17 9.98
N ASP A 70 -3.65 -4.33 8.92
CA ASP A 70 -3.85 -3.64 7.64
C ASP A 70 -5.03 -4.23 6.85
N ALA A 71 -6.23 -3.67 7.10
CA ALA A 71 -7.49 -4.14 6.55
C ALA A 71 -7.77 -3.75 5.09
N SER A 72 -6.78 -3.24 4.35
CA SER A 72 -7.07 -2.62 3.05
C SER A 72 -7.15 -3.55 1.86
N GLY A 73 -6.41 -4.66 1.91
CA GLY A 73 -6.41 -5.69 0.87
C GLY A 73 -6.07 -5.19 -0.55
N THR A 74 -5.42 -4.03 -0.74
CA THR A 74 -5.04 -3.57 -2.09
C THR A 74 -3.65 -2.93 -2.13
N TYR A 75 -2.82 -3.29 -3.12
CA TYR A 75 -1.49 -2.72 -3.31
C TYR A 75 -1.45 -1.71 -4.46
N LYS A 76 -1.40 -0.42 -4.11
CA LYS A 76 -1.42 0.70 -5.07
C LYS A 76 -0.04 1.26 -5.41
N GLY A 77 1.01 0.72 -4.81
CA GLY A 77 2.38 1.19 -5.01
C GLY A 77 2.87 0.90 -6.42
N THR A 78 3.49 1.89 -7.06
CA THR A 78 4.25 1.71 -8.30
C THR A 78 5.73 1.79 -7.95
N PRO A 79 6.52 0.72 -8.16
CA PRO A 79 7.93 0.74 -7.86
C PRO A 79 8.70 1.68 -8.80
N ILE A 80 9.91 2.05 -8.40
CA ILE A 80 10.91 2.69 -9.26
C ILE A 80 12.17 1.82 -9.29
N VAL A 81 12.96 1.92 -10.36
CA VAL A 81 14.22 1.17 -10.50
C VAL A 81 15.34 2.14 -10.84
N VAL A 82 16.39 2.15 -10.03
CA VAL A 82 17.58 3.00 -10.24
C VAL A 82 18.83 2.17 -9.94
N ASP A 83 19.80 2.19 -10.86
CA ASP A 83 21.08 1.46 -10.70
C ASP A 83 20.91 -0.04 -10.40
N GLY A 84 19.86 -0.68 -10.93
CA GLY A 84 19.56 -2.11 -10.71
C GLY A 84 18.91 -2.44 -9.36
N VAL A 85 18.49 -1.44 -8.59
CA VAL A 85 17.73 -1.61 -7.35
C VAL A 85 16.30 -1.14 -7.56
N LEU A 86 15.33 -1.98 -7.20
CA LEU A 86 13.91 -1.66 -7.22
C LEU A 86 13.48 -1.16 -5.85
N TYR A 87 12.82 -0.01 -5.80
CA TYR A 87 12.31 0.59 -4.56
C TYR A 87 10.79 0.71 -4.60
N THR A 88 10.13 0.38 -3.49
CA THR A 88 8.68 0.49 -3.34
C THR A 88 8.30 0.81 -1.89
N ARG A 89 7.03 1.13 -1.64
CA ARG A 89 6.42 1.02 -0.32
C ARG A 89 5.27 0.01 -0.33
N THR A 90 5.09 -0.72 0.75
CA THR A 90 3.94 -1.61 1.00
C THR A 90 2.75 -0.83 1.57
N PRO A 91 1.53 -1.42 1.55
CA PRO A 91 0.37 -0.83 2.23
C PRO A 91 0.57 -0.64 3.75
N GLY A 92 1.32 -1.52 4.40
CA GLY A 92 1.68 -1.45 5.83
C GLY A 92 2.82 -0.48 6.16
N ASN A 93 2.94 0.65 5.45
CA ASN A 93 3.96 1.69 5.71
C ASN A 93 5.44 1.26 5.60
N LEU A 94 5.75 0.08 5.06
CA LEU A 94 7.14 -0.37 4.90
C LEU A 94 7.74 0.10 3.59
N ALA A 95 8.89 0.79 3.62
CA ALA A 95 9.71 1.02 2.43
C ALA A 95 10.64 -0.18 2.21
N VAL A 96 10.75 -0.65 0.96
CA VAL A 96 11.51 -1.86 0.61
C VAL A 96 12.41 -1.58 -0.58
N ALA A 97 13.63 -2.11 -0.53
CA ALA A 97 14.53 -2.20 -1.67
C ALA A 97 14.80 -3.66 -2.04
N LEU A 98 14.73 -3.96 -3.34
CA LEU A 98 14.98 -5.27 -3.92
C LEU A 98 16.09 -5.19 -4.97
N ASP A 99 16.87 -6.25 -5.10
CA ASP A 99 17.65 -6.48 -6.32
C ASP A 99 16.68 -6.62 -7.50
N ALA A 100 16.81 -5.76 -8.52
CA ALA A 100 15.83 -5.72 -9.61
C ALA A 100 15.95 -6.92 -10.58
N GLU A 101 17.07 -7.65 -10.58
CA GLU A 101 17.24 -8.86 -11.41
C GLU A 101 16.63 -10.09 -10.73
N THR A 102 16.70 -10.18 -9.40
CA THR A 102 16.30 -11.40 -8.67
C THR A 102 15.08 -11.26 -7.76
N GLY A 103 14.66 -10.03 -7.45
CA GLY A 103 13.62 -9.76 -6.45
C GLY A 103 14.07 -10.01 -5.00
N THR A 104 15.37 -10.22 -4.75
CA THR A 104 15.91 -10.43 -3.40
C THR A 104 15.86 -9.13 -2.62
N GLU A 105 15.27 -9.16 -1.42
CA GLU A 105 15.25 -8.01 -0.53
C GLU A 105 16.67 -7.63 -0.08
N LEU A 106 17.00 -6.35 -0.24
CA LEU A 106 18.26 -5.76 0.18
C LEU A 106 18.12 -5.11 1.56
N TRP A 107 17.05 -4.36 1.76
CA TRP A 107 16.67 -3.76 3.03
C TRP A 107 15.18 -3.47 3.06
N ARG A 108 14.65 -3.31 4.28
CA ARG A 108 13.31 -2.77 4.55
C ARG A 108 13.41 -1.73 5.67
N PHE A 109 12.51 -0.75 5.66
CA PHE A 109 12.38 0.27 6.68
C PHE A 109 10.91 0.39 7.09
N ASP A 110 10.64 0.42 8.38
CA ASP A 110 9.31 0.61 8.96
C ASP A 110 9.11 2.07 9.38
N ALA A 111 8.13 2.73 8.78
CA ALA A 111 7.80 4.12 9.10
C ALA A 111 6.90 4.28 10.34
N GLY A 112 6.40 3.18 10.92
CA GLY A 112 5.51 3.18 12.10
C GLY A 112 4.16 3.86 11.88
N GLY A 113 3.40 4.01 12.98
CA GLY A 113 2.13 4.77 13.05
C GLY A 113 0.87 3.91 13.15
N GLN A 114 0.02 4.18 14.15
CA GLN A 114 -1.26 3.49 14.38
C GLN A 114 -2.32 3.75 13.28
N ASP A 115 -2.18 4.85 12.53
CA ASP A 115 -2.99 5.11 11.33
C ASP A 115 -2.33 4.50 10.09
N ALA A 116 -2.32 3.16 10.04
CA ALA A 116 -1.93 2.36 8.88
C ALA A 116 -2.91 2.60 7.71
N GLY A 117 -2.83 3.80 7.13
CA GLY A 117 -3.53 4.18 5.93
C GLY A 117 -2.90 3.50 4.72
N SER A 118 -3.52 2.41 4.27
CA SER A 118 -3.26 1.66 3.03
C SER A 118 -3.12 2.41 1.71
N LEU A 119 -3.30 3.73 1.71
CA LEU A 119 -3.20 4.56 0.52
C LEU A 119 -1.75 5.00 0.32
N ASN A 120 -0.99 4.19 -0.42
CA ASN A 120 0.33 4.57 -0.93
C ASN A 120 0.48 4.26 -2.42
N ARG A 121 1.12 5.16 -3.17
CA ARG A 121 1.39 5.00 -4.61
C ARG A 121 2.86 4.80 -4.98
N GLY A 122 3.78 4.79 -4.03
CA GLY A 122 5.20 4.49 -4.26
C GLY A 122 6.14 5.41 -3.50
N VAL A 123 7.35 5.56 -4.04
CA VAL A 123 8.46 6.36 -3.51
C VAL A 123 9.08 7.24 -4.61
N ALA A 124 9.91 8.20 -4.22
CA ALA A 124 10.71 9.04 -5.10
C ALA A 124 12.21 8.83 -4.84
N TYR A 125 13.04 9.07 -5.85
CA TYR A 125 14.50 8.98 -5.73
C TYR A 125 15.13 10.36 -5.95
N TRP A 126 16.10 10.71 -5.11
CA TRP A 126 16.94 11.90 -5.30
C TRP A 126 18.42 11.52 -5.31
N SER A 127 19.18 12.16 -6.19
CA SER A 127 20.63 12.09 -6.22
C SER A 127 21.25 13.48 -6.13
N GLY A 128 22.07 13.70 -5.10
CA GLY A 128 22.83 14.92 -4.92
C GLY A 128 24.10 14.97 -5.78
N THR A 129 24.56 16.19 -6.08
CA THR A 129 25.84 16.44 -6.76
C THR A 129 27.07 15.97 -5.98
N ASP A 130 26.92 15.74 -4.68
CA ASP A 130 27.91 15.15 -3.77
C ASP A 130 27.93 13.61 -3.79
N GLY A 131 27.03 12.99 -4.57
CA GLY A 131 26.88 11.55 -4.68
C GLY A 131 25.95 10.93 -3.64
N ALA A 132 25.31 11.74 -2.78
CA ALA A 132 24.26 11.27 -1.88
C ALA A 132 23.06 10.75 -2.69
N ARG A 133 22.46 9.64 -2.25
CA ARG A 133 21.31 9.01 -2.91
C ARG A 133 20.22 8.72 -1.89
N ARG A 134 19.00 9.16 -2.14
CA ARG A 134 17.90 9.12 -1.18
C ARG A 134 16.63 8.56 -1.77
N ILE A 135 15.88 7.84 -0.94
CA ILE A 135 14.50 7.45 -1.19
C ILE A 135 13.60 8.30 -0.31
N LEU A 136 12.64 8.98 -0.93
CA LEU A 136 11.70 9.86 -0.25
C LEU A 136 10.26 9.41 -0.46
N PHE A 137 9.45 9.49 0.60
CA PHE A 137 8.02 9.20 0.57
C PHE A 137 7.34 9.86 1.78
N GLY A 138 6.05 10.17 1.69
CA GLY A 138 5.31 10.70 2.85
C GLY A 138 4.17 9.78 3.28
N THR A 139 3.85 9.70 4.56
CA THR A 139 2.87 8.77 5.15
C THR A 139 1.45 9.37 5.17
N MET A 140 0.46 8.52 5.42
CA MET A 140 -0.91 8.99 5.74
C MET A 140 -0.98 9.61 7.14
N ALA A 141 -0.05 9.27 8.03
CA ALA A 141 0.22 9.96 9.29
C ALA A 141 1.24 11.09 9.06
N ASP A 142 0.90 12.04 8.18
CA ASP A 142 1.49 13.39 8.03
C ASP A 142 3.02 13.58 7.94
N THR A 143 3.83 12.54 7.74
CA THR A 143 5.29 12.63 7.81
C THR A 143 5.96 12.39 6.47
N LEU A 144 6.88 13.26 6.06
CA LEU A 144 7.79 13.04 4.92
C LEU A 144 9.11 12.44 5.40
N TYR A 145 9.47 11.29 4.83
CA TYR A 145 10.71 10.56 5.12
C TYR A 145 11.77 10.76 4.03
N SER A 146 13.03 10.73 4.44
CA SER A 146 14.20 10.58 3.57
C SER A 146 15.09 9.47 4.12
N LEU A 147 15.35 8.44 3.30
CA LEU A 147 16.20 7.30 3.64
C LEU A 147 17.43 7.28 2.74
N ASP A 148 18.56 6.80 3.24
CA ASP A 148 19.69 6.45 2.39
C ASP A 148 19.32 5.29 1.46
N ALA A 149 19.50 5.47 0.15
CA ALA A 149 19.04 4.51 -0.85
C ALA A 149 19.79 3.15 -0.80
N ILE A 150 20.97 3.10 -0.19
CA ILE A 150 21.79 1.87 -0.09
C ILE A 150 21.46 1.11 1.18
N THR A 151 21.32 1.81 2.32
CA THR A 151 21.18 1.16 3.63
C THR A 151 19.74 1.08 4.13
N GLY A 152 18.83 1.91 3.60
CA GLY A 152 17.46 2.04 4.10
C GLY A 152 17.36 2.79 5.43
N LEU A 153 18.46 3.31 5.97
CA LEU A 153 18.45 4.06 7.23
C LEU A 153 17.97 5.51 7.00
N PRO A 154 17.25 6.12 7.96
CA PRO A 154 16.88 7.53 7.89
C PRO A 154 18.08 8.45 7.64
N ASP A 155 17.92 9.45 6.77
CA ASP A 155 18.97 10.46 6.52
C ASP A 155 19.07 11.40 7.71
N PRO A 156 20.15 11.35 8.51
CA PRO A 156 20.27 12.15 9.73
C PRO A 156 20.31 13.66 9.45
N ASN A 157 20.51 14.09 8.20
CA ASN A 157 20.54 15.51 7.85
C ASN A 157 19.19 16.06 7.40
N PHE A 158 18.18 15.22 7.23
CA PHE A 158 16.88 15.60 6.70
C PHE A 158 15.87 15.78 7.83
N GLY A 159 15.41 17.01 8.05
CA GLY A 159 14.46 17.34 9.10
C GLY A 159 14.95 16.93 10.50
N ALA A 160 14.11 16.24 11.26
CA ALA A 160 14.46 15.61 12.52
C ALA A 160 14.76 14.12 12.28
N ASP A 161 16.04 13.76 12.18
CA ASP A 161 16.52 12.38 12.01
C ASP A 161 15.86 11.61 10.85
N GLY A 162 15.75 12.26 9.69
CA GLY A 162 15.19 11.69 8.46
C GLY A 162 13.71 11.97 8.24
N ARG A 163 13.07 12.76 9.12
CA ARG A 163 11.63 13.02 9.13
C ARG A 163 11.30 14.52 9.08
N VAL A 164 10.29 14.87 8.30
CA VAL A 164 9.65 16.20 8.31
C VAL A 164 8.17 16.02 8.62
N ASP A 165 7.71 16.62 9.71
CA ASP A 165 6.29 16.76 10.05
C ASP A 165 5.63 17.77 9.09
N LEU A 166 4.70 17.30 8.26
CA LEU A 166 4.02 18.11 7.25
C LEU A 166 2.88 18.95 7.83
N THR A 167 2.49 18.75 9.09
CA THR A 167 1.53 19.63 9.78
C THR A 167 2.17 20.95 10.21
N GLN A 168 3.49 20.98 10.40
CA GLN A 168 4.21 22.19 10.76
C GLN A 168 4.08 23.26 9.68
N GLY A 169 3.66 24.45 10.11
CA GLY A 169 3.48 25.61 9.22
C GLY A 169 2.20 25.57 8.37
N MET A 170 1.28 24.62 8.62
CA MET A 170 -0.06 24.69 8.03
C MET A 170 -0.81 25.93 8.53
N ARG A 171 -1.66 26.48 7.66
CA ARG A 171 -2.44 27.70 7.94
C ARG A 171 -3.49 27.51 9.02
N ALA A 172 -3.89 26.28 9.24
CA ALA A 172 -4.78 25.90 10.31
C ALA A 172 -4.47 24.48 10.78
N PRO A 173 -4.94 24.12 11.98
CA PRO A 173 -4.72 22.79 12.51
C PRO A 173 -5.48 21.78 11.66
N VAL A 174 -4.85 20.63 11.40
CA VAL A 174 -5.51 19.47 10.82
C VAL A 174 -6.45 18.92 11.89
N MET A 175 -7.74 18.82 11.60
CA MET A 175 -8.67 18.11 12.46
C MET A 175 -8.60 16.61 12.15
N ASP A 176 -8.83 15.75 13.15
CA ASP A 176 -8.84 14.29 12.96
C ASP A 176 -9.79 13.85 11.82
N ALA A 177 -10.83 14.64 11.55
CA ALA A 177 -11.80 14.40 10.49
C ALA A 177 -11.30 14.73 9.05
N ASP A 178 -10.20 15.49 8.89
CA ASP A 178 -9.75 16.00 7.58
C ASP A 178 -8.89 14.98 6.79
N ARG A 179 -8.45 13.90 7.45
CA ARG A 179 -7.54 12.87 6.89
C ARG A 179 -6.37 13.44 6.08
N PHE A 180 -5.64 14.40 6.66
CA PHE A 180 -4.45 14.95 6.01
C PHE A 180 -3.33 13.92 5.93
N GLY A 181 -2.79 13.69 4.73
CA GLY A 181 -1.64 12.82 4.54
C GLY A 181 -1.03 12.91 3.15
N LEU A 182 -0.08 12.03 2.85
CA LEU A 182 0.59 11.96 1.54
C LEU A 182 0.45 10.56 0.92
N ALA A 183 -0.54 10.40 0.04
CA ALA A 183 -0.76 9.11 -0.65
C ALA A 183 0.17 8.89 -1.86
N SER A 184 0.52 9.98 -2.57
CA SER A 184 1.39 9.93 -3.76
C SER A 184 2.84 10.24 -3.42
N PRO A 185 3.84 9.65 -4.10
CA PRO A 185 5.23 10.03 -3.91
C PRO A 185 5.45 11.50 -4.29
N PRO A 186 6.37 12.21 -3.62
CA PRO A 186 6.71 13.58 -3.99
C PRO A 186 7.35 13.61 -5.39
N THR A 187 7.32 14.77 -6.03
CA THR A 187 8.08 15.01 -7.28
C THR A 187 9.30 15.84 -6.97
N ILE A 188 10.45 15.44 -7.51
CA ILE A 188 11.73 16.07 -7.20
C ILE A 188 12.24 16.75 -8.46
N VAL A 189 12.55 18.04 -8.37
CA VAL A 189 13.10 18.83 -9.48
C VAL A 189 14.38 19.49 -9.01
N GLY A 190 15.51 18.98 -9.51
CA GLY A 190 16.83 19.35 -8.98
C GLY A 190 16.94 18.96 -7.50
N ASP A 191 17.03 19.97 -6.63
CA ASP A 191 17.17 19.78 -5.17
C ASP A 191 15.89 20.12 -4.39
N VAL A 192 14.75 20.27 -5.07
CA VAL A 192 13.47 20.61 -4.44
C VAL A 192 12.51 19.43 -4.48
N VAL A 193 12.07 18.98 -3.31
CA VAL A 193 11.05 17.97 -3.09
C VAL A 193 9.69 18.66 -3.02
N ILE A 194 8.86 18.46 -4.02
CA ILE A 194 7.53 19.06 -4.15
C ILE A 194 6.49 18.07 -3.63
N VAL A 195 5.73 18.52 -2.64
CA VAL A 195 4.81 17.71 -1.84
C VAL A 195 3.39 18.26 -1.98
N GLY A 196 2.46 17.40 -2.39
CA GLY A 196 1.03 17.65 -2.37
C GLY A 196 0.39 17.21 -1.05
N SER A 197 -0.88 16.78 -1.10
CA SER A 197 -1.56 16.16 0.04
C SER A 197 -2.83 15.46 -0.41
N ILE A 198 -3.32 14.52 0.39
CA ILE A 198 -4.72 14.11 0.38
C ILE A 198 -5.41 14.75 1.57
N ILE A 199 -6.57 15.35 1.32
CA ILE A 199 -7.50 15.93 2.29
C ILE A 199 -8.88 15.64 1.73
N ASP A 200 -9.81 15.15 2.54
CA ASP A 200 -11.15 14.81 2.05
C ASP A 200 -11.87 16.07 1.54
N ASP A 201 -12.25 16.07 0.26
CA ASP A 201 -13.02 17.13 -0.41
C ASP A 201 -14.54 16.92 -0.32
N TRP A 202 -14.97 15.75 0.16
CA TRP A 202 -16.35 15.40 0.38
C TRP A 202 -16.66 15.24 1.86
N HIS A 203 -17.85 15.70 2.30
CA HIS A 203 -18.35 15.39 3.62
C HIS A 203 -19.84 15.01 3.56
N ASP A 204 -20.25 14.07 4.39
CA ASP A 204 -21.63 13.54 4.44
C ASP A 204 -22.60 14.45 5.22
N GLY A 205 -22.09 15.56 5.77
CA GLY A 205 -22.87 16.55 6.50
C GLY A 205 -23.18 16.20 7.96
N THR A 206 -22.56 15.16 8.52
CA THR A 206 -22.85 14.69 9.90
C THR A 206 -21.95 15.29 10.99
N SER A 207 -20.91 16.03 10.61
CA SER A 207 -19.94 16.61 11.54
C SER A 207 -20.17 18.12 11.72
N PRO A 208 -20.47 18.60 12.95
CA PRO A 208 -20.86 19.99 13.22
C PRO A 208 -19.78 21.07 12.96
N ASP A 209 -18.50 20.70 12.84
CA ASP A 209 -17.36 21.63 13.04
C ASP A 209 -16.33 21.72 11.88
N GLN A 210 -16.71 21.46 10.62
CA GLN A 210 -15.69 21.18 9.61
C GLN A 210 -15.17 22.41 8.88
N TYR A 211 -14.36 23.21 9.57
CA TYR A 211 -13.23 23.87 8.91
C TYR A 211 -12.40 22.77 8.23
N THR A 212 -12.17 22.86 6.92
CA THR A 212 -11.26 21.93 6.21
C THR A 212 -9.93 22.64 5.98
N ALA A 213 -8.82 22.01 6.31
CA ALA A 213 -7.51 22.58 6.01
C ALA A 213 -7.27 22.70 4.48
N PRO A 214 -6.62 23.77 4.00
CA PRO A 214 -6.24 23.90 2.60
C PRO A 214 -5.06 22.97 2.27
N GLY A 215 -5.12 22.36 1.10
CA GLY A 215 -4.12 21.45 0.54
C GLY A 215 -2.99 22.16 -0.19
N ASP A 216 -2.40 23.17 0.46
CA ASP A 216 -1.32 23.96 -0.13
C ASP A 216 -0.13 23.09 -0.51
N VAL A 217 0.43 23.32 -1.70
CA VAL A 217 1.59 22.59 -2.21
C VAL A 217 2.87 23.22 -1.67
N ARG A 218 3.80 22.39 -1.20
CA ARG A 218 5.02 22.85 -0.53
C ARG A 218 6.27 22.27 -1.19
N GLY A 219 7.33 23.08 -1.24
CA GLY A 219 8.65 22.67 -1.71
C GLY A 219 9.65 22.62 -0.56
N TYR A 220 10.36 21.51 -0.43
CA TYR A 220 11.37 21.28 0.60
C TYR A 220 12.75 21.05 -0.02
N ASP A 221 13.80 21.44 0.68
CA ASP A 221 15.17 21.13 0.27
C ASP A 221 15.44 19.62 0.43
N ALA A 222 15.90 18.96 -0.64
CA ALA A 222 16.09 17.51 -0.66
C ALA A 222 17.20 17.01 0.29
N ARG A 223 18.13 17.88 0.71
CA ARG A 223 19.22 17.53 1.62
C ARG A 223 18.83 17.68 3.08
N THR A 224 18.11 18.76 3.36
CA THR A 224 17.89 19.21 4.75
C THR A 224 16.46 19.06 5.22
N GLY A 225 15.50 18.84 4.33
CA GLY A 225 14.07 18.85 4.66
C GLY A 225 13.55 20.25 5.04
N GLN A 226 14.32 21.31 4.80
CA GLN A 226 13.89 22.67 5.10
C GLN A 226 12.78 23.11 4.12
N LEU A 227 11.68 23.66 4.63
CA LEU A 227 10.65 24.30 3.81
C LEU A 227 11.24 25.50 3.05
N LEU A 228 11.16 25.46 1.72
CA LEU A 228 11.66 26.51 0.81
C LEU A 228 10.55 27.46 0.39
N TRP A 229 9.37 26.93 0.07
CA TRP A 229 8.23 27.70 -0.40
C TRP A 229 6.90 26.98 -0.18
N THR A 230 5.82 27.75 -0.14
CA THR A 230 4.43 27.28 -0.12
C THR A 230 3.67 27.98 -1.24
N PHE A 231 2.93 27.21 -2.04
CA PHE A 231 1.96 27.73 -2.99
C PHE A 231 0.56 27.55 -2.41
N HIS A 232 -0.13 28.67 -2.12
CA HIS A 232 -1.50 28.63 -1.61
C HIS A 232 -2.48 28.25 -2.73
N THR A 233 -3.10 27.08 -2.63
CA THR A 233 -4.09 26.61 -3.62
C THR A 233 -5.43 27.32 -3.47
N ILE A 234 -5.74 27.73 -2.23
CA ILE A 234 -6.81 28.67 -1.89
C ILE A 234 -6.17 30.03 -1.56
N PRO A 235 -6.31 31.04 -2.44
CA PRO A 235 -5.63 32.34 -2.31
C PRO A 235 -6.09 33.16 -1.10
N GLN A 236 -5.14 33.83 -0.46
CA GLN A 236 -5.36 34.74 0.67
C GLN A 236 -5.61 36.19 0.21
N PRO A 237 -6.12 37.08 1.09
CA PRO A 237 -6.27 38.50 0.78
C PRO A 237 -4.98 39.13 0.22
N GLY A 238 -5.07 39.68 -0.99
CA GLY A 238 -3.94 40.27 -1.71
C GLY A 238 -3.22 39.34 -2.68
N GLU A 239 -3.60 38.05 -2.73
CA GLU A 239 -3.11 37.08 -3.70
C GLU A 239 -4.00 36.99 -4.94
N MET A 240 -3.44 36.46 -6.03
CA MET A 240 -4.19 36.25 -7.27
C MET A 240 -5.28 35.19 -7.04
N GLY A 241 -6.51 35.51 -7.41
CA GLY A 241 -7.64 34.57 -7.38
C GLY A 241 -8.52 34.74 -6.15
N TYR A 242 -8.08 35.54 -5.16
CA TYR A 242 -8.85 35.85 -3.95
C TYR A 242 -10.24 36.41 -4.27
N ASP A 243 -10.33 37.32 -5.24
CA ASP A 243 -11.60 37.97 -5.63
C ASP A 243 -12.64 36.97 -6.20
N GLU A 244 -12.23 35.74 -6.53
CA GLU A 244 -13.11 34.65 -6.99
C GLU A 244 -13.77 33.87 -5.83
N TRP A 245 -13.58 34.34 -4.57
CA TRP A 245 -14.18 33.81 -3.33
C TRP A 245 -15.00 34.88 -2.57
N PRO A 246 -16.12 35.37 -3.15
CA PRO A 246 -16.88 36.53 -2.68
C PRO A 246 -17.54 36.40 -1.29
N SER A 247 -17.68 35.20 -0.72
CA SER A 247 -18.31 34.99 0.60
C SER A 247 -17.33 34.97 1.78
N ASN A 248 -16.03 35.25 1.56
CA ASN A 248 -14.94 34.93 2.50
C ASN A 248 -14.85 33.43 2.84
N SER A 249 -15.39 32.58 1.97
CA SER A 249 -15.38 31.11 2.09
C SER A 249 -13.97 30.50 2.10
N TRP A 250 -12.98 31.23 1.59
CA TRP A 250 -11.57 30.83 1.58
C TRP A 250 -10.98 30.54 2.97
N ASP A 251 -11.59 31.07 4.04
CA ASP A 251 -11.14 30.92 5.43
C ASP A 251 -11.75 29.70 6.15
N TYR A 252 -12.69 29.00 5.52
CA TYR A 252 -13.43 27.90 6.13
C TYR A 252 -13.42 26.63 5.28
N PHE A 253 -13.45 26.79 3.95
CA PHE A 253 -13.39 25.70 3.00
C PHE A 253 -11.95 25.45 2.57
N GLY A 254 -11.61 24.16 2.44
CA GLY A 254 -10.26 23.68 2.26
C GLY A 254 -10.14 22.69 1.10
N SER A 255 -9.34 21.66 1.30
CA SER A 255 -8.95 20.72 0.25
C SER A 255 -8.26 21.48 -0.88
N ALA A 256 -8.75 21.46 -2.13
CA ALA A 256 -8.02 21.99 -3.28
C ALA A 256 -6.55 21.54 -3.24
N ASN A 257 -6.38 20.26 -2.94
CA ASN A 257 -5.11 19.60 -2.68
C ASN A 257 -4.55 18.98 -3.96
N VAL A 258 -3.32 18.47 -3.89
CA VAL A 258 -2.73 17.68 -4.98
C VAL A 258 -2.53 16.26 -4.47
N TRP A 259 -3.56 15.44 -4.60
CA TRP A 259 -3.53 14.04 -4.13
C TRP A 259 -2.97 13.08 -5.17
N GLY A 260 -3.07 13.43 -6.46
CA GLY A 260 -2.42 12.73 -7.57
C GLY A 260 -0.91 12.97 -7.59
N THR A 261 -0.25 12.46 -8.62
CA THR A 261 1.16 12.75 -8.88
C THR A 261 1.34 14.10 -9.57
N ILE A 262 2.55 14.66 -9.49
CA ILE A 262 2.96 15.89 -10.16
C ILE A 262 3.90 15.49 -11.31
N SER A 263 3.86 16.23 -12.42
CA SER A 263 4.89 16.14 -13.47
C SER A 263 5.70 17.42 -13.53
N ALA A 264 6.88 17.33 -14.14
CA ALA A 264 7.80 18.45 -14.28
C ALA A 264 8.54 18.42 -15.61
N ASP A 265 8.86 19.61 -16.11
CA ASP A 265 9.87 19.80 -17.15
C ASP A 265 11.14 20.30 -16.44
N GLU A 266 12.07 19.37 -16.22
CA GLU A 266 13.32 19.67 -15.50
C GLU A 266 14.23 20.64 -16.25
N GLU A 267 14.17 20.68 -17.59
CA GLU A 267 14.93 21.63 -18.42
C GLU A 267 14.41 23.05 -18.19
N LEU A 268 13.10 23.22 -18.14
CA LEU A 268 12.46 24.51 -17.89
C LEU A 268 12.41 24.88 -16.41
N GLY A 269 12.59 23.92 -15.50
CA GLY A 269 12.42 24.11 -14.05
C GLY A 269 10.97 24.38 -13.65
N ILE A 270 10.01 23.79 -14.35
CA ILE A 270 8.57 24.00 -14.13
C ILE A 270 7.94 22.71 -13.58
N ALA A 271 7.16 22.85 -12.51
CA ALA A 271 6.29 21.79 -11.99
C ALA A 271 4.82 22.09 -12.32
N TYR A 272 4.06 21.05 -12.64
CA TYR A 272 2.66 21.13 -13.09
C TYR A 272 1.75 20.44 -12.05
N LEU A 273 0.98 21.24 -11.33
CA LEU A 273 0.20 20.85 -10.17
C LEU A 273 -1.27 20.62 -10.57
N PRO A 274 -1.77 19.36 -10.62
CA PRO A 274 -3.18 19.07 -10.82
C PRO A 274 -3.94 19.30 -9.51
N VAL A 275 -4.46 20.51 -9.31
CA VAL A 275 -5.15 20.94 -8.10
C VAL A 275 -6.59 20.43 -8.10
N SER A 276 -6.99 19.76 -7.02
CA SER A 276 -8.30 19.11 -6.90
C SER A 276 -9.46 20.05 -6.58
N SER A 277 -10.64 19.45 -6.37
CA SER A 277 -11.85 20.13 -5.92
C SER A 277 -11.67 20.75 -4.54
N VAL A 278 -12.39 21.85 -4.29
CA VAL A 278 -12.57 22.41 -2.95
C VAL A 278 -13.66 21.66 -2.19
N SER A 279 -13.54 21.54 -0.87
CA SER A 279 -14.65 21.06 -0.02
C SER A 279 -15.81 22.08 0.06
N HIS A 280 -17.07 21.67 0.24
CA HIS A 280 -17.62 20.38 -0.19
C HIS A 280 -17.78 20.39 -1.70
N ASP A 281 -17.41 19.32 -2.38
CA ASP A 281 -17.38 19.25 -3.85
C ASP A 281 -18.72 18.85 -4.52
N ARG A 282 -19.81 18.66 -3.76
CA ARG A 282 -21.15 18.26 -4.24
C ARG A 282 -22.23 19.34 -4.11
N TYR A 283 -21.96 20.37 -3.30
CA TYR A 283 -22.81 21.54 -3.10
C TYR A 283 -21.91 22.72 -2.69
N GLY A 284 -22.17 23.90 -3.26
CA GLY A 284 -21.31 25.07 -3.17
C GLY A 284 -22.01 26.35 -2.71
N GLY A 285 -23.25 26.27 -2.18
CA GLY A 285 -24.04 27.45 -1.80
C GLY A 285 -23.39 28.37 -0.77
N GLU A 286 -22.50 27.86 0.08
CA GLU A 286 -21.74 28.66 1.06
C GLU A 286 -20.36 29.10 0.54
N ARG A 287 -19.93 28.56 -0.61
CA ARG A 287 -18.69 28.90 -1.32
C ARG A 287 -18.94 29.40 -2.74
N LEU A 288 -19.85 30.37 -2.87
CA LEU A 288 -20.14 31.02 -4.15
C LEU A 288 -18.87 31.56 -4.83
N GLY A 289 -18.89 31.64 -6.16
CA GLY A 289 -17.76 32.10 -6.98
C GLY A 289 -17.08 30.96 -7.75
N ARG A 290 -16.02 31.27 -8.49
CA ARG A 290 -15.32 30.26 -9.31
C ARG A 290 -14.44 29.32 -8.49
N ASN A 291 -14.13 29.68 -7.25
CA ASN A 291 -13.30 28.92 -6.32
C ASN A 291 -11.86 28.68 -6.80
N LEU A 292 -11.24 29.68 -7.42
CA LEU A 292 -9.88 29.55 -7.95
C LEU A 292 -8.83 29.39 -6.82
N PHE A 293 -7.92 28.41 -6.80
CA PHE A 293 -7.44 27.55 -7.88
C PHE A 293 -7.95 26.10 -7.85
N SER A 294 -9.17 25.84 -7.35
CA SER A 294 -9.75 24.49 -7.45
C SER A 294 -9.91 24.05 -8.91
N ASP A 295 -9.82 22.74 -9.14
CA ASP A 295 -10.01 22.10 -10.44
C ASP A 295 -9.12 22.71 -11.52
N CYS A 296 -7.88 23.03 -11.17
CA CYS A 296 -6.92 23.70 -12.03
C CYS A 296 -5.73 22.80 -12.37
N LEU A 297 -5.11 23.09 -13.51
CA LEU A 297 -3.69 22.85 -13.66
C LEU A 297 -2.93 24.15 -13.37
N VAL A 298 -2.04 24.12 -12.39
CA VAL A 298 -1.20 25.27 -12.03
C VAL A 298 0.26 24.96 -12.37
N ALA A 299 0.90 25.82 -13.14
CA ALA A 299 2.35 25.73 -13.37
C ALA A 299 3.10 26.66 -12.42
N VAL A 300 4.10 26.13 -11.73
CA VAL A 300 4.96 26.88 -10.81
C VAL A 300 6.43 26.73 -11.20
N ASP A 301 7.22 27.76 -10.94
CA ASP A 301 8.68 27.63 -10.91
C ASP A 301 9.05 26.67 -9.75
N ALA A 302 9.62 25.52 -10.07
CA ALA A 302 9.83 24.43 -9.12
C ALA A 302 10.74 24.82 -7.94
N ARG A 303 11.65 25.79 -8.15
CA ARG A 303 12.58 26.24 -7.12
C ARG A 303 11.97 27.23 -6.14
N THR A 304 11.01 28.04 -6.60
CA THR A 304 10.49 29.19 -5.85
C THR A 304 9.01 29.08 -5.48
N GLY A 305 8.28 28.12 -6.05
CA GLY A 305 6.83 27.98 -5.88
C GLY A 305 6.02 29.08 -6.59
N LYS A 306 6.68 30.00 -7.30
CA LYS A 306 6.02 31.13 -7.93
C LYS A 306 5.15 30.64 -9.09
N ARG A 307 3.87 30.99 -9.05
CA ARG A 307 2.93 30.76 -10.16
C ARG A 307 3.42 31.40 -11.45
N LEU A 308 3.50 30.59 -12.51
CA LEU A 308 3.79 31.02 -13.88
C LEU A 308 2.48 31.26 -14.62
N TRP A 309 1.64 30.23 -14.69
CA TRP A 309 0.32 30.25 -15.31
C TRP A 309 -0.59 29.24 -14.62
N HIS A 310 -1.89 29.31 -14.90
CA HIS A 310 -2.86 28.29 -14.49
C HIS A 310 -3.99 28.20 -15.53
N TYR A 311 -4.71 27.08 -15.56
CA TYR A 311 -5.94 26.91 -16.32
C TYR A 311 -6.95 26.15 -15.46
N GLN A 312 -8.17 26.68 -15.35
CA GLN A 312 -9.24 26.07 -14.56
C GLN A 312 -10.16 25.23 -15.47
N PHE A 313 -10.35 23.96 -15.13
CA PHE A 313 -11.15 22.98 -15.89
C PHE A 313 -12.64 23.01 -15.54
N ILE A 314 -12.97 23.39 -14.30
CA ILE A 314 -14.34 23.50 -13.83
C ILE A 314 -14.52 24.81 -13.09
N HIS A 315 -15.58 25.54 -13.42
CA HIS A 315 -16.01 26.70 -12.65
C HIS A 315 -17.03 26.27 -11.61
N HIS A 316 -16.77 26.56 -10.33
CA HIS A 316 -17.69 26.22 -9.24
C HIS A 316 -18.05 24.72 -9.22
N THR A 317 -17.08 23.87 -8.84
CA THR A 317 -17.23 22.40 -8.91
C THR A 317 -18.39 21.87 -8.07
N LEU A 318 -19.11 20.86 -8.58
CA LEU A 318 -20.26 20.21 -7.93
C LEU A 318 -20.28 18.68 -8.16
N TRP A 319 -19.24 18.11 -8.75
CA TRP A 319 -19.29 16.75 -9.34
C TRP A 319 -18.14 15.84 -8.93
N ASN A 320 -17.23 16.29 -8.05
CA ASN A 320 -15.99 15.56 -7.77
C ASN A 320 -15.21 15.21 -9.06
N TYR A 321 -15.03 16.21 -9.93
CA TYR A 321 -14.43 16.07 -11.26
C TYR A 321 -13.01 16.67 -11.34
N ASP A 322 -12.28 16.62 -10.23
CA ASP A 322 -10.90 17.06 -10.13
C ASP A 322 -9.97 16.36 -11.14
N PRO A 323 -8.84 16.99 -11.50
CA PRO A 323 -7.78 16.34 -12.26
C PRO A 323 -7.09 15.26 -11.40
N PRO A 324 -7.19 13.95 -11.75
CA PRO A 324 -6.84 12.89 -10.82
C PRO A 324 -5.37 12.45 -10.88
N ALA A 325 -4.60 12.87 -11.89
CA ALA A 325 -3.28 12.34 -12.21
C ALA A 325 -2.30 13.43 -12.68
N ALA A 326 -0.99 13.14 -12.63
CA ALA A 326 0.02 13.97 -13.27
C ALA A 326 -0.28 14.17 -14.76
N PRO A 327 -0.14 15.40 -15.28
CA PRO A 327 -0.30 15.63 -16.70
C PRO A 327 0.91 15.09 -17.48
N VAL A 328 0.66 14.65 -18.72
CA VAL A 328 1.70 14.09 -19.60
C VAL A 328 2.34 15.20 -20.42
N LEU A 329 3.67 15.26 -20.46
CA LEU A 329 4.40 16.25 -21.27
C LEU A 329 4.91 15.61 -22.56
N LEU A 330 4.68 16.28 -23.70
CA LEU A 330 5.14 15.83 -25.01
C LEU A 330 5.66 16.99 -25.85
N ASP A 331 6.59 16.69 -26.74
CA ASP A 331 7.01 17.59 -27.82
C ASP A 331 6.39 17.07 -29.12
N VAL A 332 5.53 17.88 -29.75
CA VAL A 332 4.74 17.48 -30.93
C VAL A 332 4.82 18.53 -32.03
N VAL A 333 4.34 18.20 -33.22
CA VAL A 333 4.23 19.14 -34.34
C VAL A 333 2.75 19.36 -34.68
N VAL A 334 2.21 20.49 -34.26
CA VAL A 334 0.81 20.88 -34.55
C VAL A 334 0.82 21.95 -35.65
N ASP A 335 0.06 21.72 -36.72
CA ASP A 335 -0.01 22.61 -37.89
C ASP A 335 1.38 22.98 -38.47
N GLY A 336 2.31 22.01 -38.46
CA GLY A 336 3.68 22.18 -38.94
C GLY A 336 4.59 22.97 -38.01
N ARG A 337 4.16 23.28 -36.77
CA ARG A 337 4.95 24.01 -35.77
C ARG A 337 5.29 23.10 -34.59
N PRO A 338 6.56 23.04 -34.15
CA PRO A 338 6.92 22.38 -32.91
C PRO A 338 6.21 23.05 -31.72
N ARG A 339 5.61 22.24 -30.85
CA ARG A 339 4.91 22.67 -29.63
C ARG A 339 5.36 21.81 -28.46
N LYS A 340 5.69 22.48 -27.36
CA LYS A 340 5.93 21.86 -26.05
C LYS A 340 4.57 21.80 -25.33
N ILE A 341 3.94 20.64 -25.26
CA ILE A 341 2.57 20.49 -24.74
C ILE A 341 2.57 19.85 -23.35
N VAL A 342 1.54 20.19 -22.58
CA VAL A 342 1.12 19.51 -21.34
C VAL A 342 -0.33 19.05 -21.53
N VAL A 343 -0.58 17.77 -21.24
CA VAL A 343 -1.89 17.14 -21.41
C VAL A 343 -2.42 16.72 -20.06
N GLN A 344 -3.45 17.41 -19.58
CA GLN A 344 -4.19 16.98 -18.39
C GLN A 344 -5.36 16.10 -18.81
N LEU A 345 -5.32 14.84 -18.39
CA LEU A 345 -6.47 13.95 -18.43
C LEU A 345 -7.33 14.21 -17.20
N THR A 346 -8.64 14.30 -17.39
CA THR A 346 -9.56 14.69 -16.31
C THR A 346 -10.73 13.71 -16.15
N LYS A 347 -11.35 13.71 -14.97
CA LYS A 347 -12.48 12.81 -14.65
C LYS A 347 -13.68 12.99 -15.59
N GLN A 348 -13.87 14.16 -16.19
CA GLN A 348 -14.91 14.42 -17.20
C GLN A 348 -14.68 13.69 -18.52
N ALA A 349 -13.59 12.96 -18.69
CA ALA A 349 -13.18 12.32 -19.94
C ALA A 349 -12.67 13.28 -21.03
N PHE A 350 -12.10 14.42 -20.63
CA PHE A 350 -11.41 15.34 -21.52
C PHE A 350 -9.88 15.22 -21.39
N ALA A 351 -9.21 15.47 -22.51
CA ALA A 351 -7.78 15.77 -22.54
C ALA A 351 -7.62 17.28 -22.80
N TYR A 352 -7.24 18.03 -21.77
CA TYR A 352 -6.92 19.44 -21.90
C TYR A 352 -5.48 19.60 -22.35
N VAL A 353 -5.27 20.25 -23.50
CA VAL A 353 -3.96 20.34 -24.14
C VAL A 353 -3.52 21.79 -24.20
N LEU A 354 -2.51 22.11 -23.40
CA LEU A 354 -1.99 23.46 -23.24
C LEU A 354 -0.52 23.51 -23.68
N ASP A 355 -0.06 24.68 -24.09
CA ASP A 355 1.35 24.98 -24.22
C ASP A 355 1.97 25.00 -22.82
N ARG A 356 2.94 24.12 -22.54
CA ARG A 356 3.40 23.91 -21.16
C ARG A 356 4.20 25.09 -20.60
N VAL A 357 4.68 26.00 -21.46
CA VAL A 357 5.39 27.21 -21.01
C VAL A 357 4.41 28.32 -20.64
N THR A 358 3.32 28.45 -21.39
CA THR A 358 2.44 29.64 -21.32
C THR A 358 1.06 29.37 -20.73
N GLY A 359 0.60 28.11 -20.73
CA GLY A 359 -0.76 27.73 -20.37
C GLY A 359 -1.79 28.02 -21.45
N GLU A 360 -1.40 28.52 -22.62
CA GLU A 360 -2.32 28.80 -23.72
C GLU A 360 -2.83 27.49 -24.35
N PRO A 361 -4.13 27.37 -24.66
CA PRO A 361 -4.66 26.18 -25.32
C PRO A 361 -4.00 25.92 -26.68
N ILE A 362 -3.62 24.66 -26.94
CA ILE A 362 -3.11 24.23 -28.26
C ILE A 362 -4.25 24.26 -29.29
N TRP A 363 -5.42 23.78 -28.89
CA TRP A 363 -6.66 23.86 -29.65
C TRP A 363 -7.71 24.65 -28.85
N PRO A 364 -8.74 25.22 -29.51
CA PRO A 364 -9.76 25.99 -28.81
C PRO A 364 -10.43 25.20 -27.68
N ILE A 365 -10.65 25.88 -26.56
CA ILE A 365 -11.51 25.41 -25.46
C ILE A 365 -12.64 26.42 -25.36
N GLU A 366 -13.87 25.95 -25.52
CA GLU A 366 -15.07 26.80 -25.61
C GLU A 366 -15.82 26.84 -24.29
N GLU A 367 -16.25 28.02 -23.86
CA GLU A 367 -17.25 28.16 -22.80
C GLU A 367 -18.62 27.79 -23.34
N ARG A 368 -19.23 26.72 -22.81
CA ARG A 368 -20.57 26.27 -23.21
C ARG A 368 -21.56 26.35 -22.06
N PRO A 369 -22.84 26.69 -22.30
CA PRO A 369 -23.86 26.69 -21.26
C PRO A 369 -23.95 25.35 -20.53
N ALA A 370 -23.98 25.38 -19.20
CA ALA A 370 -24.12 24.21 -18.35
C ALA A 370 -25.53 24.12 -17.72
N PRO A 371 -26.07 22.92 -17.45
CA PRO A 371 -27.32 22.78 -16.72
C PRO A 371 -27.23 23.43 -15.35
N GLN A 372 -28.32 24.08 -14.91
CA GLN A 372 -28.34 24.86 -13.68
C GLN A 372 -28.94 24.07 -12.52
N SER A 373 -28.47 24.35 -11.31
CA SER A 373 -28.99 23.72 -10.09
C SER A 373 -30.39 24.25 -9.75
N ASP A 374 -31.22 23.36 -9.21
CA ASP A 374 -32.54 23.67 -8.64
C ASP A 374 -32.54 23.57 -7.10
N VAL A 375 -31.38 23.33 -6.49
CA VAL A 375 -31.20 23.22 -5.05
C VAL A 375 -31.14 24.64 -4.44
N PRO A 376 -31.94 24.95 -3.40
CA PRO A 376 -31.91 26.26 -2.76
C PRO A 376 -30.51 26.63 -2.24
N GLY A 377 -30.10 27.89 -2.45
CA GLY A 377 -28.79 28.39 -2.00
C GLY A 377 -27.64 28.12 -2.97
N GLU A 378 -27.80 27.16 -3.90
CA GLU A 378 -26.80 26.87 -4.93
C GLU A 378 -26.88 27.86 -6.10
N GLU A 379 -25.71 28.34 -6.56
CA GLU A 379 -25.56 29.17 -7.76
C GLU A 379 -24.53 28.55 -8.70
N SER A 380 -24.89 27.41 -9.31
CA SER A 380 -24.06 26.72 -10.29
C SER A 380 -23.58 27.66 -11.41
N TRP A 381 -22.33 27.52 -11.85
CA TRP A 381 -21.77 28.43 -12.87
C TRP A 381 -22.52 28.33 -14.21
N PRO A 382 -22.76 29.45 -14.94
CA PRO A 382 -23.57 29.45 -16.15
C PRO A 382 -22.93 28.71 -17.34
N THR A 383 -21.60 28.60 -17.39
CA THR A 383 -20.87 27.92 -18.46
C THR A 383 -19.81 26.96 -17.91
N GLN A 384 -19.30 26.07 -18.74
CA GLN A 384 -18.10 25.28 -18.41
C GLN A 384 -17.16 25.24 -19.62
N PRO A 385 -15.85 25.02 -19.42
CA PRO A 385 -14.90 24.80 -20.49
C PRO A 385 -15.13 23.46 -21.22
N PHE A 386 -15.08 23.47 -22.55
CA PHE A 386 -15.16 22.28 -23.40
C PHE A 386 -14.03 22.28 -24.44
N PRO A 387 -13.01 21.42 -24.29
CA PRO A 387 -11.99 21.24 -25.32
C PRO A 387 -12.62 20.83 -26.66
N THR A 388 -12.20 21.49 -27.74
CA THR A 388 -12.63 21.10 -29.10
C THR A 388 -11.81 19.92 -29.63
N LYS A 389 -10.57 19.77 -29.15
CA LYS A 389 -9.66 18.68 -29.48
C LYS A 389 -8.74 18.36 -28.29
N PRO A 390 -8.40 17.07 -28.10
CA PRO A 390 -9.01 15.90 -28.73
C PRO A 390 -10.50 15.75 -28.39
N ALA A 391 -11.23 14.94 -29.15
CA ALA A 391 -12.58 14.54 -28.75
C ALA A 391 -12.53 13.81 -27.38
N ALA A 392 -13.64 13.86 -26.63
CA ALA A 392 -13.74 13.16 -25.35
C ALA A 392 -13.41 11.66 -25.52
N PHE A 393 -12.55 11.12 -24.66
CA PHE A 393 -12.09 9.74 -24.76
C PHE A 393 -13.04 8.73 -24.10
N ASP A 394 -14.01 9.22 -23.33
CA ASP A 394 -15.08 8.43 -22.72
C ASP A 394 -16.45 9.14 -22.86
N ARG A 395 -17.51 8.45 -22.43
CA ARG A 395 -18.90 8.88 -22.46
C ARG A 395 -19.11 10.06 -21.52
N GLN A 396 -19.84 11.06 -22.00
CA GLN A 396 -20.17 12.28 -21.26
C GLN A 396 -21.68 12.49 -21.24
N GLY A 397 -22.26 12.51 -20.04
CA GLY A 397 -23.70 12.52 -19.81
C GLY A 397 -24.37 11.16 -19.99
N LEU A 398 -25.69 11.15 -19.77
CA LEU A 398 -26.54 9.98 -19.89
C LEU A 398 -27.89 10.36 -20.53
N ASN A 399 -28.36 9.54 -21.46
CA ASN A 399 -29.72 9.57 -21.99
C ASN A 399 -30.27 8.13 -22.21
N ASP A 400 -31.55 8.00 -22.56
CA ASP A 400 -32.22 6.69 -22.72
C ASP A 400 -31.57 5.78 -23.78
N ASP A 401 -30.93 6.33 -24.81
CA ASP A 401 -30.26 5.55 -25.86
C ASP A 401 -28.91 4.99 -25.40
N ASP A 402 -28.38 5.47 -24.28
CA ASP A 402 -27.13 5.01 -23.69
C ASP A 402 -27.28 3.78 -22.80
N LEU A 403 -28.52 3.44 -22.42
CA LEU A 403 -28.81 2.32 -21.54
C LEU A 403 -28.59 0.97 -22.23
N ILE A 404 -28.14 -0.01 -21.44
CA ILE A 404 -27.99 -1.40 -21.87
C ILE A 404 -29.25 -1.93 -22.58
N ASP A 405 -29.07 -2.56 -23.74
CA ASP A 405 -30.17 -3.00 -24.60
C ASP A 405 -29.91 -4.32 -25.33
N PHE A 406 -29.04 -5.19 -24.79
CA PHE A 406 -28.82 -6.54 -25.33
C PHE A 406 -30.12 -7.35 -25.47
N THR A 407 -31.11 -7.10 -24.60
CA THR A 407 -32.48 -7.57 -24.76
C THR A 407 -33.49 -6.47 -24.42
N PRO A 408 -34.73 -6.55 -24.94
CA PRO A 408 -35.80 -5.63 -24.57
C PRO A 408 -36.09 -5.59 -23.06
N GLU A 409 -35.97 -6.73 -22.38
CA GLU A 409 -36.19 -6.85 -20.93
C GLU A 409 -35.12 -6.09 -20.15
N LEU A 410 -33.84 -6.26 -20.50
CA LEU A 410 -32.75 -5.52 -19.87
C LEU A 410 -32.89 -4.00 -20.09
N ARG A 411 -33.31 -3.59 -21.29
CA ARG A 411 -33.60 -2.17 -21.58
C ARG A 411 -34.74 -1.64 -20.71
N GLN A 412 -35.82 -2.40 -20.56
CA GLN A 412 -36.97 -1.98 -19.74
C GLN A 412 -36.60 -1.87 -18.26
N GLU A 413 -35.82 -2.82 -17.75
CA GLU A 413 -35.30 -2.79 -16.38
C GLU A 413 -34.37 -1.58 -16.17
N ALA A 414 -33.46 -1.29 -17.11
CA ALA A 414 -32.60 -0.11 -17.06
C ALA A 414 -33.39 1.22 -17.07
N LEU A 415 -34.45 1.31 -17.89
CA LEU A 415 -35.35 2.47 -17.90
C LEU A 415 -36.07 2.64 -16.56
N ALA A 416 -36.47 1.55 -15.91
CA ALA A 416 -37.08 1.60 -14.59
C ALA A 416 -36.10 2.11 -13.52
N ILE A 417 -34.83 1.67 -13.57
CA ILE A 417 -33.78 2.12 -12.66
C ILE A 417 -33.54 3.62 -12.80
N ILE A 418 -33.27 4.12 -14.02
CA ILE A 418 -32.97 5.55 -14.18
C ILE A 418 -34.16 6.45 -13.91
N ALA A 419 -35.38 5.93 -14.00
CA ALA A 419 -36.59 6.68 -13.71
C ALA A 419 -36.67 7.13 -12.24
N GLU A 420 -35.85 6.59 -11.34
CA GLU A 420 -35.77 7.00 -9.93
C GLU A 420 -34.94 8.28 -9.72
N TYR A 421 -34.06 8.62 -10.67
CA TYR A 421 -33.06 9.67 -10.52
C TYR A 421 -33.26 10.85 -11.49
N LYS A 422 -32.53 11.94 -11.27
CA LYS A 422 -32.24 12.97 -12.28
C LYS A 422 -31.05 12.49 -13.12
N TYR A 423 -31.03 12.77 -14.42
CA TYR A 423 -29.89 12.49 -15.30
C TYR A 423 -29.94 13.44 -16.50
N GLY A 424 -28.82 13.58 -17.23
CA GLY A 424 -28.74 14.50 -18.36
C GLY A 424 -27.34 14.64 -18.94
N PRO A 425 -27.04 15.75 -19.65
CA PRO A 425 -25.72 16.00 -20.21
C PRO A 425 -24.65 16.13 -19.11
N LEU A 426 -23.38 16.14 -19.53
CA LEU A 426 -22.24 16.45 -18.64
C LEU A 426 -22.52 17.75 -17.87
N TYR A 427 -22.10 17.79 -16.60
CA TYR A 427 -22.36 18.88 -15.66
C TYR A 427 -23.82 19.06 -15.25
N THR A 428 -24.67 18.03 -15.35
CA THR A 428 -25.98 18.05 -14.66
C THR A 428 -25.74 18.09 -13.13
N PRO A 429 -26.19 19.12 -12.39
CA PRO A 429 -25.86 19.26 -10.96
C PRO A 429 -26.48 18.15 -10.09
N PRO A 430 -25.87 17.83 -8.93
CA PRO A 430 -26.50 17.04 -7.88
C PRO A 430 -27.89 17.55 -7.47
N SER A 431 -28.71 16.67 -6.91
CA SER A 431 -30.08 17.01 -6.51
C SER A 431 -30.55 16.20 -5.30
N LEU A 432 -31.62 16.67 -4.66
CA LEU A 432 -32.29 15.96 -3.56
C LEU A 432 -32.91 14.61 -3.96
N ARG A 433 -33.03 14.35 -5.27
CA ARG A 433 -33.53 13.08 -5.81
C ARG A 433 -32.39 12.09 -6.14
N GLY A 434 -31.15 12.56 -6.07
CA GLY A 434 -30.01 11.90 -6.70
C GLY A 434 -29.92 12.24 -8.18
N THR A 435 -28.71 12.62 -8.61
CA THR A 435 -28.38 12.83 -10.02
C THR A 435 -27.39 11.76 -10.48
N ILE A 436 -27.71 11.02 -11.54
CA ILE A 436 -26.76 10.10 -12.19
C ILE A 436 -25.75 10.93 -12.99
N GLN A 437 -24.48 10.80 -12.62
CA GLN A 437 -23.33 11.41 -13.25
C GLN A 437 -22.62 10.38 -14.14
N VAL A 438 -22.28 10.82 -15.36
CA VAL A 438 -21.50 10.04 -16.33
C VAL A 438 -20.52 11.01 -17.02
N PRO A 439 -19.19 10.82 -16.88
CA PRO A 439 -18.53 9.83 -16.02
C PRO A 439 -18.94 9.96 -14.55
N GLY A 440 -18.91 8.88 -13.76
CA GLY A 440 -19.19 8.97 -12.32
C GLY A 440 -18.05 9.61 -11.54
N GLU A 441 -18.14 9.64 -10.21
CA GLU A 441 -17.15 10.32 -9.35
C GLU A 441 -15.73 9.71 -9.40
N LEU A 442 -15.60 8.42 -9.77
CA LEU A 442 -14.29 7.82 -10.04
C LEU A 442 -13.72 8.18 -11.43
N GLY A 443 -14.44 9.01 -12.18
CA GLY A 443 -14.04 9.58 -13.47
C GLY A 443 -13.99 8.62 -14.64
N GLY A 444 -13.87 9.22 -15.83
CA GLY A 444 -13.44 8.54 -17.04
C GLY A 444 -11.96 8.19 -16.96
N ALA A 445 -11.12 9.19 -16.63
CA ALA A 445 -9.74 8.98 -16.17
C ALA A 445 -9.67 8.99 -14.63
N ASP A 446 -8.66 8.34 -14.09
CA ASP A 446 -8.37 8.22 -12.64
C ASP A 446 -6.85 8.39 -12.42
N TRP A 447 -6.36 8.22 -11.20
CA TRP A 447 -4.96 8.51 -10.80
C TRP A 447 -3.87 7.76 -11.56
N VAL A 448 -4.24 6.72 -12.30
CA VAL A 448 -3.34 5.98 -13.19
C VAL A 448 -2.80 6.84 -14.34
N GLY A 449 -3.55 7.87 -14.76
CA GLY A 449 -3.20 8.73 -15.89
C GLY A 449 -3.13 7.99 -17.23
N GLY A 450 -2.42 8.57 -18.20
CA GLY A 450 -2.15 7.96 -19.50
C GLY A 450 -0.71 7.45 -19.62
N SER A 451 -0.43 6.79 -20.73
CA SER A 451 0.94 6.55 -21.21
C SER A 451 1.10 7.16 -22.61
N ALA A 452 2.31 7.52 -23.01
CA ALA A 452 2.56 8.14 -24.29
C ALA A 452 3.81 7.60 -24.95
N ASP A 453 3.83 7.69 -26.28
CA ASP A 453 5.02 7.51 -27.10
C ASP A 453 5.55 8.90 -27.50
N PRO A 454 6.64 9.38 -26.86
CA PRO A 454 7.21 10.68 -27.17
C PRO A 454 7.87 10.75 -28.55
N GLU A 455 8.19 9.63 -29.19
CA GLU A 455 8.80 9.61 -30.52
C GLU A 455 7.77 9.84 -31.63
N SER A 456 6.57 9.24 -31.49
CA SER A 456 5.49 9.41 -32.45
C SER A 456 4.48 10.49 -32.07
N GLY A 457 4.49 10.97 -30.82
CA GLY A 457 3.54 11.94 -30.31
C GLY A 457 2.14 11.35 -30.12
N VAL A 458 2.05 10.06 -29.75
CA VAL A 458 0.77 9.38 -29.51
C VAL A 458 0.53 9.21 -28.02
N LEU A 459 -0.66 9.58 -27.56
CA LEU A 459 -1.13 9.40 -26.19
C LEU A 459 -2.13 8.23 -26.13
N PHE A 460 -1.95 7.33 -25.16
CA PHE A 460 -2.85 6.23 -24.86
C PHE A 460 -3.56 6.50 -23.53
N VAL A 461 -4.87 6.60 -23.59
CA VAL A 461 -5.72 6.97 -22.44
C VAL A 461 -6.55 5.76 -22.02
N PRO A 462 -6.30 5.17 -20.84
CA PRO A 462 -7.22 4.21 -20.25
C PRO A 462 -8.42 4.95 -19.66
N SER A 463 -9.63 4.42 -19.86
CA SER A 463 -10.83 5.01 -19.27
C SER A 463 -11.90 3.99 -18.92
N LYS A 464 -12.82 4.38 -18.02
CA LYS A 464 -13.96 3.57 -17.57
C LYS A 464 -15.28 4.34 -17.59
N THR A 465 -16.36 3.67 -17.96
CA THR A 465 -17.73 4.17 -17.80
C THR A 465 -18.36 3.51 -16.58
N MET A 466 -18.40 4.22 -15.46
CA MET A 466 -19.08 3.78 -14.26
C MET A 466 -20.01 4.88 -13.72
N PRO A 467 -21.33 4.79 -13.93
CA PRO A 467 -22.27 5.77 -13.42
C PRO A 467 -22.36 5.80 -11.89
N PHE A 468 -22.41 7.00 -11.32
CA PHE A 468 -22.66 7.25 -9.90
C PHE A 468 -23.91 8.11 -9.74
N SER A 469 -24.72 7.85 -8.71
CA SER A 469 -25.74 8.78 -8.25
C SER A 469 -25.18 9.63 -7.13
N THR A 470 -25.31 10.95 -7.25
CA THR A 470 -25.00 11.90 -6.18
C THR A 470 -26.29 12.53 -5.67
N GLU A 471 -26.67 12.18 -4.45
CA GLU A 471 -27.86 12.66 -3.75
C GLU A 471 -27.48 13.65 -2.66
N LEU A 472 -28.20 14.77 -2.61
CA LEU A 472 -28.04 15.77 -1.56
C LEU A 472 -29.05 15.54 -0.44
N ASN A 473 -28.58 15.59 0.80
CA ASN A 473 -29.38 15.49 2.00
C ASN A 473 -29.36 16.82 2.75
N THR A 474 -30.51 17.28 3.23
CA THR A 474 -30.58 18.48 4.08
C THR A 474 -29.92 18.19 5.43
N ILE A 475 -29.01 19.07 5.84
CA ILE A 475 -28.40 19.01 7.16
C ILE A 475 -29.30 19.76 8.15
N ALA A 476 -29.77 19.06 9.18
CA ALA A 476 -30.72 19.63 10.15
C ALA A 476 -30.03 20.42 11.27
N ASP A 477 -28.72 20.23 11.47
CA ASP A 477 -27.95 20.90 12.51
C ASP A 477 -27.72 22.38 12.15
N PRO A 478 -28.26 23.35 12.93
CA PRO A 478 -28.06 24.77 12.66
C PRO A 478 -26.62 25.24 12.89
N SER A 479 -25.75 24.45 13.54
CA SER A 479 -24.31 24.78 13.62
C SER A 479 -23.50 24.33 12.40
N ALA A 480 -24.06 23.48 11.53
CA ALA A 480 -23.33 23.00 10.37
C ALA A 480 -22.95 24.14 9.42
N LEU A 481 -21.74 24.03 8.86
CA LEU A 481 -21.19 25.02 7.93
C LEU A 481 -21.90 25.02 6.56
N SER A 482 -22.53 23.89 6.20
CA SER A 482 -23.26 23.70 4.94
C SER A 482 -24.72 23.35 5.19
N ALA A 483 -25.63 23.82 4.34
CA ALA A 483 -27.05 23.44 4.39
C ALA A 483 -27.33 22.02 3.86
N TYR A 484 -26.42 21.47 3.04
CA TYR A 484 -26.58 20.17 2.41
C TYR A 484 -25.29 19.34 2.47
N GLY A 485 -25.44 18.04 2.71
CA GLY A 485 -24.39 17.02 2.58
C GLY A 485 -24.64 16.19 1.33
N GLY A 486 -23.57 15.65 0.72
CA GLY A 486 -23.68 14.87 -0.52
C GLY A 486 -23.24 13.43 -0.33
N VAL A 487 -24.11 12.48 -0.70
CA VAL A 487 -23.81 11.04 -0.69
C VAL A 487 -23.73 10.54 -2.13
N ALA A 488 -22.64 9.83 -2.42
CA ALA A 488 -22.40 9.22 -3.71
C ALA A 488 -22.50 7.70 -3.62
N ALA A 489 -23.16 7.10 -4.60
CA ALA A 489 -23.25 5.64 -4.71
C ALA A 489 -23.13 5.22 -6.17
N THR A 490 -22.59 4.04 -6.41
CA THR A 490 -22.65 3.41 -7.73
C THR A 490 -24.10 3.06 -8.07
N VAL A 491 -24.47 3.25 -9.34
CA VAL A 491 -25.80 2.86 -9.82
C VAL A 491 -25.71 1.46 -10.43
N ALA A 492 -26.26 0.48 -9.71
CA ALA A 492 -26.38 -0.89 -10.23
C ALA A 492 -27.31 -0.90 -11.45
N GLY A 493 -26.92 -1.59 -12.50
CA GLY A 493 -27.78 -1.81 -13.66
C GLY A 493 -28.64 -3.08 -13.52
N PRO A 494 -29.38 -3.43 -14.58
CA PRO A 494 -30.33 -4.54 -14.53
C PRO A 494 -29.63 -5.86 -14.24
N ARG A 495 -30.12 -6.58 -13.23
CA ARG A 495 -29.61 -7.90 -12.81
C ARG A 495 -28.11 -7.90 -12.46
N GLY A 496 -27.56 -6.78 -11.98
CA GLY A 496 -26.14 -6.65 -11.63
C GLY A 496 -25.21 -6.38 -12.82
N LEU A 497 -25.74 -6.24 -14.05
CA LEU A 497 -24.98 -5.76 -15.20
C LEU A 497 -24.75 -4.25 -15.11
N PRO A 498 -23.75 -3.69 -15.82
CA PRO A 498 -23.62 -2.24 -15.93
C PRO A 498 -24.85 -1.59 -16.57
N LEU A 499 -25.20 -0.38 -16.10
CA LEU A 499 -26.38 0.37 -16.53
C LEU A 499 -26.35 0.79 -18.02
N THR A 500 -25.16 1.05 -18.55
CA THR A 500 -24.97 1.61 -19.89
C THR A 500 -24.64 0.54 -20.94
N LYS A 501 -24.59 0.93 -22.21
CA LYS A 501 -24.02 0.11 -23.28
C LYS A 501 -22.49 0.05 -23.17
N PRO A 502 -21.87 -1.10 -23.50
CA PRO A 502 -20.41 -1.24 -23.58
C PRO A 502 -19.82 -0.31 -24.66
N PRO A 503 -18.50 -0.10 -24.67
CA PRO A 503 -17.51 -0.65 -23.73
C PRO A 503 -17.61 -0.08 -22.32
N TYR A 504 -17.39 -0.88 -21.28
CA TYR A 504 -17.40 -0.43 -19.88
C TYR A 504 -16.05 0.13 -19.43
N SER A 505 -15.00 -0.22 -20.15
CA SER A 505 -13.69 0.42 -20.11
C SER A 505 -13.01 0.29 -21.45
N ARG A 506 -12.04 1.15 -21.72
CA ARG A 506 -11.34 1.19 -23.00
C ARG A 506 -9.95 1.80 -22.89
N ILE A 507 -9.17 1.60 -23.95
CA ILE A 507 -7.99 2.40 -24.27
C ILE A 507 -8.30 3.19 -25.54
N THR A 508 -8.08 4.49 -25.50
CA THR A 508 -8.18 5.39 -26.65
C THR A 508 -6.79 5.90 -27.02
N ALA A 509 -6.35 5.64 -28.25
CA ALA A 509 -5.12 6.20 -28.80
C ALA A 509 -5.39 7.51 -29.51
N ILE A 510 -4.61 8.55 -29.21
CA ILE A 510 -4.80 9.91 -29.71
C ILE A 510 -3.48 10.40 -30.29
N ASP A 511 -3.51 10.83 -31.55
CA ASP A 511 -2.38 11.52 -32.17
C ASP A 511 -2.32 12.97 -31.67
N MET A 512 -1.33 13.29 -30.85
CA MET A 512 -1.19 14.62 -30.25
C MET A 512 -0.62 15.65 -31.23
N ASN A 513 -0.22 15.26 -32.44
CA ASN A 513 0.10 16.20 -33.52
C ASN A 513 -1.17 16.79 -34.17
N SER A 514 -2.30 16.08 -34.12
CA SER A 514 -3.54 16.46 -34.81
C SER A 514 -4.78 16.57 -33.91
N GLY A 515 -4.73 15.94 -32.73
CA GLY A 515 -5.83 15.78 -31.79
C GLY A 515 -6.85 14.70 -32.19
N GLU A 516 -6.56 13.90 -33.22
CA GLU A 516 -7.47 12.87 -33.73
C GLU A 516 -7.32 11.55 -32.96
N HIS A 517 -8.43 10.86 -32.74
CA HIS A 517 -8.39 9.49 -32.23
C HIS A 517 -7.94 8.55 -33.36
N LEU A 518 -6.92 7.74 -33.08
CA LEU A 518 -6.39 6.75 -34.02
C LEU A 518 -7.22 5.46 -33.96
N TRP A 519 -7.48 4.98 -32.74
CA TRP A 519 -8.29 3.79 -32.47
C TRP A 519 -8.80 3.82 -31.02
N MET A 520 -9.83 3.03 -30.76
CA MET A 520 -10.34 2.76 -29.41
C MET A 520 -10.64 1.27 -29.27
N ARG A 521 -10.27 0.67 -28.14
CA ARG A 521 -10.50 -0.75 -27.84
C ARG A 521 -11.05 -0.94 -26.43
N PRO A 522 -12.06 -1.81 -26.23
CA PRO A 522 -12.41 -2.27 -24.90
C PRO A 522 -11.21 -2.92 -24.21
N ILE A 523 -11.07 -2.78 -22.89
CA ILE A 523 -10.02 -3.46 -22.12
C ILE A 523 -10.62 -4.53 -21.20
N GLY A 524 -10.37 -5.77 -21.58
CA GLY A 524 -10.85 -6.96 -20.90
C GLY A 524 -12.15 -7.53 -21.46
N THR A 525 -12.49 -8.75 -21.05
CA THR A 525 -13.64 -9.50 -21.56
C THR A 525 -14.96 -8.86 -21.12
N GLY A 526 -15.05 -8.38 -19.88
CA GLY A 526 -16.29 -7.87 -19.29
C GLY A 526 -17.26 -8.99 -18.91
N PRO A 527 -18.53 -8.66 -18.57
CA PRO A 527 -19.49 -9.62 -18.03
C PRO A 527 -20.13 -10.55 -19.07
N VAL A 528 -19.38 -10.98 -20.10
CA VAL A 528 -19.88 -11.80 -21.22
C VAL A 528 -20.47 -13.14 -20.77
N ASP A 529 -19.92 -13.73 -19.70
CA ASP A 529 -20.38 -15.00 -19.13
C ASP A 529 -21.55 -14.86 -18.16
N HIS A 530 -22.02 -13.63 -17.92
CA HIS A 530 -23.16 -13.38 -17.05
C HIS A 530 -24.40 -14.16 -17.53
N PRO A 531 -25.20 -14.79 -16.65
CA PRO A 531 -26.35 -15.60 -17.05
C PRO A 531 -27.38 -14.88 -17.94
N ALA A 532 -27.46 -13.56 -17.84
CA ALA A 532 -28.33 -12.75 -18.69
C ALA A 532 -27.74 -12.40 -20.07
N LEU A 533 -26.45 -12.65 -20.31
CA LEU A 533 -25.74 -12.32 -21.56
C LEU A 533 -25.21 -13.55 -22.31
N ARG A 534 -24.75 -14.59 -21.62
CA ARG A 534 -24.02 -15.73 -22.21
C ARG A 534 -24.75 -16.44 -23.36
N ASP A 535 -26.08 -16.44 -23.33
CA ASP A 535 -26.96 -17.09 -24.32
C ASP A 535 -27.59 -16.09 -25.30
N VAL A 536 -27.25 -14.79 -25.21
CA VAL A 536 -27.77 -13.73 -26.06
C VAL A 536 -26.95 -13.64 -27.37
N PRO A 537 -27.56 -13.81 -28.55
CA PRO A 537 -26.83 -13.74 -29.81
C PRO A 537 -26.26 -12.35 -30.08
N GLY A 538 -25.00 -12.30 -30.53
CA GLY A 538 -24.37 -11.06 -30.99
C GLY A 538 -23.74 -10.19 -29.90
N VAL A 539 -23.66 -10.66 -28.65
CA VAL A 539 -22.86 -10.01 -27.60
C VAL A 539 -21.37 -10.06 -28.00
N PRO A 540 -20.66 -8.91 -28.06
CA PRO A 540 -19.23 -8.89 -28.32
C PRO A 540 -18.44 -9.64 -27.23
N GLN A 541 -17.29 -10.22 -27.61
CA GLN A 541 -16.42 -10.97 -26.69
C GLN A 541 -15.58 -10.08 -25.76
N GLU A 542 -15.44 -8.80 -26.11
CA GLU A 542 -14.72 -7.79 -25.32
C GLU A 542 -15.67 -6.63 -25.05
N LEU A 543 -16.21 -6.60 -23.83
CA LEU A 543 -17.06 -5.51 -23.34
C LEU A 543 -16.28 -4.56 -22.43
N GLY A 544 -15.12 -4.98 -21.93
CA GLY A 544 -14.34 -4.30 -20.91
C GLY A 544 -14.91 -4.42 -19.50
N TRP A 545 -14.05 -4.26 -18.49
CA TRP A 545 -14.43 -4.17 -17.08
C TRP A 545 -14.37 -2.72 -16.59
N PRO A 546 -15.38 -2.16 -15.90
CA PRO A 546 -15.40 -0.75 -15.47
C PRO A 546 -14.41 -0.47 -14.32
N GLN A 547 -13.13 -0.74 -14.54
CA GLN A 547 -12.05 -0.72 -13.57
C GLN A 547 -10.88 0.15 -14.07
N ARG A 548 -9.92 0.39 -13.18
CA ARG A 548 -8.66 1.04 -13.57
C ARG A 548 -7.88 0.14 -14.51
N ALA A 549 -7.14 0.76 -15.41
CA ALA A 549 -6.15 0.08 -16.21
C ALA A 549 -4.83 0.83 -16.18
N PHE A 550 -3.74 0.08 -16.01
CA PHE A 550 -2.39 0.62 -15.94
C PHE A 550 -1.69 0.36 -17.25
N LEU A 551 -1.12 1.41 -17.85
CA LEU A 551 -0.49 1.34 -19.17
C LEU A 551 1.01 1.55 -19.09
N LEU A 552 1.73 0.83 -19.95
CA LEU A 552 3.16 0.98 -20.20
C LEU A 552 3.38 0.96 -21.72
N THR A 553 4.10 1.96 -22.25
CA THR A 553 4.38 2.05 -23.69
C THR A 553 5.87 1.80 -23.97
N THR A 554 6.16 1.10 -25.07
CA THR A 554 7.53 0.92 -25.60
C THR A 554 7.60 1.39 -27.06
N PRO A 555 8.77 1.44 -27.71
CA PRO A 555 8.89 1.76 -29.14
C PRO A 555 7.98 0.90 -30.04
N THR A 556 7.64 -0.32 -29.64
CA THR A 556 6.91 -1.28 -30.49
C THR A 556 5.56 -1.71 -29.94
N LEU A 557 5.32 -1.67 -28.63
CA LEU A 557 4.16 -2.29 -27.99
C LEU A 557 3.47 -1.35 -26.99
N LEU A 558 2.20 -1.65 -26.72
CA LEU A 558 1.45 -1.09 -25.60
C LEU A 558 1.04 -2.24 -24.67
N PHE A 559 1.39 -2.11 -23.39
CA PHE A 559 1.03 -3.07 -22.35
C PHE A 559 -0.07 -2.49 -21.49
N ALA A 560 -1.01 -3.33 -21.06
CA ALA A 560 -2.06 -2.95 -20.14
C ALA A 560 -2.41 -4.06 -19.16
N THR A 561 -2.70 -3.68 -17.92
CA THR A 561 -3.34 -4.55 -16.92
C THR A 561 -4.64 -3.92 -16.44
N THR A 562 -5.51 -4.73 -15.85
CA THR A 562 -6.79 -4.32 -15.27
C THR A 562 -6.75 -4.50 -13.75
N GLY A 563 -7.38 -3.56 -13.03
CA GLY A 563 -7.69 -3.71 -11.62
C GLY A 563 -8.78 -4.74 -11.35
N GLU A 564 -8.92 -5.13 -10.09
CA GLU A 564 -9.92 -6.13 -9.69
C GLU A 564 -11.33 -5.56 -9.89
N PRO A 565 -12.28 -6.35 -10.42
CA PRO A 565 -13.69 -5.96 -10.44
C PRO A 565 -14.20 -5.69 -9.01
N SER A 566 -14.23 -4.43 -8.60
CA SER A 566 -14.83 -4.03 -7.33
C SER A 566 -16.29 -4.49 -7.24
N SER A 567 -16.67 -5.06 -6.09
CA SER A 567 -18.04 -5.50 -5.77
C SER A 567 -19.07 -4.35 -5.69
N THR A 568 -18.69 -3.13 -6.08
CA THR A 568 -19.45 -1.89 -6.00
C THR A 568 -20.60 -1.82 -7.02
N GLY A 569 -21.26 -2.93 -7.36
CA GLY A 569 -22.36 -2.95 -8.32
C GLY A 569 -23.32 -4.14 -8.28
N GLY A 570 -23.26 -4.99 -7.25
CA GLY A 570 -24.24 -6.07 -7.06
C GLY A 570 -23.74 -7.50 -7.33
N GLY A 571 -22.47 -7.79 -7.02
CA GLY A 571 -22.08 -9.13 -6.56
C GLY A 571 -21.96 -10.28 -7.58
N TYR A 572 -21.78 -10.04 -8.88
CA TYR A 572 -21.63 -11.13 -9.87
C TYR A 572 -20.47 -10.95 -10.87
N PHE A 573 -19.30 -10.50 -10.42
CA PHE A 573 -18.09 -10.56 -11.25
C PHE A 573 -17.21 -11.70 -10.74
N VAL A 574 -17.37 -12.88 -11.36
CA VAL A 574 -16.70 -14.13 -10.95
C VAL A 574 -15.40 -14.36 -11.74
N ASP A 575 -15.22 -13.68 -12.88
CA ASP A 575 -14.02 -13.84 -13.69
C ASP A 575 -13.02 -12.70 -13.46
N ARG A 576 -11.91 -13.04 -12.80
CA ARG A 576 -10.76 -12.15 -12.60
C ARG A 576 -9.99 -12.12 -13.91
N ASP A 577 -10.19 -11.10 -14.72
CA ASP A 577 -9.42 -10.87 -15.94
C ASP A 577 -7.98 -10.41 -15.62
N ALA A 578 -7.27 -11.23 -14.84
CA ALA A 578 -5.91 -10.99 -14.34
C ALA A 578 -4.90 -11.33 -15.44
N ASN A 579 -4.75 -10.40 -16.39
CA ASN A 579 -3.86 -10.57 -17.54
C ASN A 579 -3.04 -9.31 -17.80
N LEU A 580 -1.79 -9.51 -18.19
CA LEU A 580 -1.01 -8.53 -18.93
C LEU A 580 -1.43 -8.63 -20.40
N HIS A 581 -2.22 -7.66 -20.83
CA HIS A 581 -2.65 -7.49 -22.21
C HIS A 581 -1.57 -6.76 -23.00
N VAL A 582 -1.25 -7.26 -24.20
CA VAL A 582 -0.25 -6.62 -25.07
C VAL A 582 -0.86 -6.32 -26.42
N TYR A 583 -0.78 -5.06 -26.82
CA TYR A 583 -1.36 -4.54 -28.05
C TYR A 583 -0.27 -4.06 -29.02
N ASP A 584 -0.54 -4.21 -30.31
CA ASP A 584 0.10 -3.37 -31.33
C ASP A 584 -0.38 -1.93 -31.10
N LYS A 585 0.54 -1.05 -30.71
CA LYS A 585 0.18 0.32 -30.32
C LYS A 585 -0.34 1.18 -31.49
N LYS A 586 -0.08 0.79 -32.73
CA LYS A 586 -0.48 1.57 -33.92
C LYS A 586 -1.90 1.25 -34.35
N THR A 587 -2.32 -0.01 -34.20
CA THR A 587 -3.61 -0.53 -34.68
C THR A 587 -4.61 -0.79 -33.55
N GLY A 588 -4.11 -1.00 -32.32
CA GLY A 588 -4.91 -1.46 -31.19
C GLY A 588 -5.21 -2.96 -31.23
N ASP A 589 -4.56 -3.74 -32.11
CA ASP A 589 -4.75 -5.18 -32.16
C ASP A 589 -4.12 -5.85 -30.93
N LEU A 590 -4.92 -6.68 -30.24
CA LEU A 590 -4.45 -7.48 -29.13
C LEU A 590 -3.57 -8.62 -29.66
N LEU A 591 -2.28 -8.58 -29.31
CA LEU A 591 -1.27 -9.54 -29.75
C LEU A 591 -1.16 -10.73 -28.78
N ALA A 592 -1.20 -10.46 -27.48
CA ALA A 592 -1.05 -11.48 -26.44
C ALA A 592 -1.86 -11.14 -25.19
N ARG A 593 -2.30 -12.20 -24.48
CA ARG A 593 -2.75 -12.14 -23.09
C ARG A 593 -1.83 -13.05 -22.28
N ILE A 594 -1.08 -12.46 -21.37
CA ILE A 594 -0.18 -13.21 -20.49
C ILE A 594 -0.86 -13.28 -19.12
N PRO A 595 -1.24 -14.48 -18.64
CA PRO A 595 -1.88 -14.64 -17.35
C PRO A 595 -1.00 -14.09 -16.23
N LEU A 596 -1.62 -13.33 -15.33
CA LEU A 596 -1.02 -12.88 -14.09
C LEU A 596 -1.66 -13.62 -12.90
N PRO A 597 -0.93 -13.77 -11.78
CA PRO A 597 -1.46 -14.38 -10.57
C PRO A 597 -2.67 -13.64 -9.96
N ASP A 598 -2.74 -12.32 -10.14
CA ASP A 598 -3.85 -11.48 -9.68
C ASP A 598 -3.94 -10.19 -10.53
N ASN A 599 -5.01 -9.43 -10.35
CA ASN A 599 -5.18 -8.10 -10.92
C ASN A 599 -4.22 -7.07 -10.30
N THR A 600 -4.00 -5.96 -11.02
CA THR A 600 -3.10 -4.89 -10.58
C THR A 600 -3.87 -3.73 -9.97
N GLU A 601 -3.50 -3.29 -8.78
CA GLU A 601 -3.96 -2.00 -8.23
C GLU A 601 -2.86 -0.91 -8.25
N GLY A 602 -1.65 -1.25 -8.71
CA GLY A 602 -0.51 -0.35 -8.91
C GLY A 602 0.02 -0.35 -10.36
N GLY A 603 0.96 0.56 -10.66
CA GLY A 603 1.48 0.79 -12.00
C GLY A 603 2.39 -0.31 -12.56
N LEU A 604 2.46 -0.37 -13.89
CA LEU A 604 3.41 -1.19 -14.64
C LEU A 604 4.69 -0.40 -14.87
N ILE A 605 5.85 -1.06 -14.70
CA ILE A 605 7.15 -0.47 -15.03
C ILE A 605 7.93 -1.38 -15.98
N SER A 606 8.86 -0.81 -16.74
CA SER A 606 9.85 -1.59 -17.47
C SER A 606 11.24 -1.02 -17.27
N TYR A 607 12.19 -1.91 -17.03
CA TYR A 607 13.59 -1.59 -16.76
C TYR A 607 14.48 -2.64 -17.42
N ALA A 608 15.77 -2.37 -17.51
CA ALA A 608 16.75 -3.33 -17.97
C ALA A 608 17.86 -3.50 -16.94
N VAL A 609 18.24 -4.75 -16.65
CA VAL A 609 19.36 -5.09 -15.78
C VAL A 609 20.10 -6.30 -16.34
N GLY A 610 21.43 -6.29 -16.28
CA GLY A 610 22.23 -7.40 -16.81
C GLY A 610 22.02 -7.62 -18.32
N GLY A 611 21.70 -6.54 -19.05
CA GLY A 611 21.38 -6.58 -20.49
C GLY A 611 20.04 -7.24 -20.85
N ARG A 612 19.15 -7.46 -19.88
CA ARG A 612 17.83 -8.07 -20.08
C ARG A 612 16.72 -7.09 -19.70
N GLN A 613 15.71 -6.94 -20.54
CA GLN A 613 14.50 -6.16 -20.25
C GLN A 613 13.53 -6.96 -19.37
N PHE A 614 12.98 -6.29 -18.36
CA PHE A 614 11.92 -6.78 -17.50
C PHE A 614 10.68 -5.86 -17.58
N ILE A 615 9.52 -6.43 -17.30
CA ILE A 615 8.27 -5.72 -17.02
C ILE A 615 7.84 -6.14 -15.61
N ALA A 616 7.74 -5.20 -14.67
CA ALA A 616 7.24 -5.50 -13.34
C ALA A 616 5.81 -4.97 -13.16
N ALA A 617 5.00 -5.76 -12.45
CA ALA A 617 3.61 -5.47 -12.14
C ALA A 617 3.35 -5.60 -10.63
N SER A 618 2.71 -4.57 -10.08
CA SER A 618 2.22 -4.53 -8.70
C SER A 618 0.86 -5.22 -8.60
N LEU A 619 0.85 -6.41 -8.00
CA LEU A 619 -0.34 -7.25 -7.83
C LEU A 619 -0.86 -7.15 -6.40
N GLY A 620 -2.17 -7.32 -6.24
CA GLY A 620 -2.77 -7.38 -4.92
C GLY A 620 -4.09 -6.65 -4.90
N ALA A 621 -5.14 -7.42 -5.10
CA ALA A 621 -6.50 -7.05 -4.82
C ALA A 621 -7.03 -7.88 -3.64
N ARG A 622 -8.28 -7.69 -3.19
CA ARG A 622 -8.76 -8.06 -1.83
C ARG A 622 -8.66 -9.55 -1.48
N SER A 623 -8.26 -10.39 -2.42
CA SER A 623 -8.40 -11.82 -2.37
C SER A 623 -7.16 -12.55 -2.97
N ALA A 624 -5.98 -11.96 -2.90
CA ALA A 624 -4.71 -12.64 -3.12
C ALA A 624 -3.58 -11.96 -2.32
N PRO A 625 -2.43 -12.64 -2.08
CA PRO A 625 -1.26 -12.01 -1.48
C PRO A 625 -0.82 -10.78 -2.28
N LEU A 626 -0.56 -9.68 -1.57
CA LEU A 626 0.04 -8.48 -2.17
C LEU A 626 1.47 -8.80 -2.61
N GLU A 627 1.80 -8.61 -3.88
CA GLU A 627 3.11 -8.98 -4.42
C GLU A 627 3.55 -8.11 -5.60
N ILE A 628 4.84 -8.17 -5.91
CA ILE A 628 5.41 -7.68 -7.16
C ILE A 628 5.86 -8.90 -7.96
N VAL A 629 5.49 -8.95 -9.24
CA VAL A 629 6.02 -9.94 -10.19
C VAL A 629 6.82 -9.24 -11.27
N ALA A 630 7.94 -9.81 -11.68
CA ALA A 630 8.70 -9.33 -12.83
C ALA A 630 8.74 -10.38 -13.94
N LEU A 631 8.33 -9.97 -15.13
CA LEU A 631 8.28 -10.78 -16.33
C LEU A 631 9.45 -10.43 -17.26
N ALA A 632 10.04 -11.45 -17.86
CA ALA A 632 11.00 -11.28 -18.95
C ALA A 632 10.98 -12.49 -19.89
N VAL A 633 11.60 -12.36 -21.06
CA VAL A 633 11.81 -13.50 -21.97
C VAL A 633 12.91 -14.39 -21.36
N PRO A 634 12.67 -15.69 -21.09
CA PRO A 634 13.68 -16.60 -20.54
C PRO A 634 14.91 -16.73 -21.43
N ARG A 635 16.09 -16.75 -20.82
CA ARG A 635 17.32 -17.16 -21.53
C ARG A 635 17.28 -18.67 -21.77
N THR A 636 17.98 -19.13 -22.80
CA THR A 636 18.04 -20.57 -23.11
C THR A 636 18.59 -21.37 -21.93
N GLY A 637 17.81 -22.33 -21.43
CA GLY A 637 18.20 -23.19 -20.30
C GLY A 637 18.03 -22.54 -18.92
N GLU A 638 17.48 -21.32 -18.87
CA GLU A 638 17.15 -20.67 -17.61
C GLU A 638 15.97 -21.37 -16.93
N LEU A 639 16.06 -21.52 -15.60
CA LEU A 639 14.94 -22.03 -14.80
C LEU A 639 13.83 -20.97 -14.77
N VAL A 640 12.61 -21.40 -15.10
CA VAL A 640 11.43 -20.55 -15.07
C VAL A 640 10.63 -20.91 -13.80
N PRO A 641 10.45 -19.97 -12.85
CA PRO A 641 9.63 -20.20 -11.67
C PRO A 641 8.15 -20.49 -12.01
N PRO A 642 7.36 -20.99 -11.05
CA PRO A 642 5.92 -21.14 -11.22
C PRO A 642 5.24 -19.84 -11.66
N GLN A 643 4.39 -19.92 -12.69
CA GLN A 643 3.78 -18.76 -13.37
C GLN A 643 2.45 -18.30 -12.76
N ALA A 644 1.87 -19.08 -11.87
CA ALA A 644 0.62 -18.77 -11.18
C ALA A 644 0.71 -19.23 -9.73
N TRP A 645 0.00 -18.54 -8.83
CA TRP A 645 -0.54 -19.24 -7.66
C TRP A 645 -1.62 -20.17 -8.21
N LYS A 646 -1.57 -21.46 -7.90
CA LYS A 646 -2.83 -22.23 -7.96
C LYS A 646 -3.72 -21.54 -6.93
N GLY A 647 -4.89 -21.05 -7.35
CA GLY A 647 -5.74 -20.14 -6.57
C GLY A 647 -6.22 -20.73 -5.24
N TYR A 648 -7.38 -20.30 -4.75
CA TYR A 648 -8.04 -20.83 -3.55
C TYR A 648 -8.30 -22.37 -3.51
N ALA A 649 -7.87 -23.12 -4.51
CA ALA A 649 -7.72 -24.56 -4.44
C ALA A 649 -6.32 -24.88 -3.92
N ALA A 650 -6.22 -25.81 -2.96
CA ALA A 650 -4.93 -26.32 -2.55
C ALA A 650 -4.03 -26.59 -3.75
N GLU A 651 -2.73 -26.26 -3.64
CA GLU A 651 -1.79 -26.34 -4.77
C GLU A 651 -1.72 -27.76 -5.37
N HIS A 652 -2.29 -28.75 -4.70
CA HIS A 652 -2.45 -30.10 -5.17
C HIS A 652 -3.92 -30.58 -5.11
N PRO A 653 -4.48 -31.17 -6.20
CA PRO A 653 -5.88 -31.66 -6.24
C PRO A 653 -6.24 -32.72 -5.20
N ARG A 654 -5.22 -33.36 -4.59
CA ARG A 654 -5.36 -34.39 -3.55
C ARG A 654 -4.91 -33.91 -2.17
N PHE A 655 -4.72 -32.61 -1.98
CA PHE A 655 -4.29 -32.06 -0.69
C PHE A 655 -5.34 -32.30 0.40
N GLU A 656 -6.63 -32.07 0.10
CA GLU A 656 -7.71 -32.36 1.04
C GLU A 656 -7.80 -33.85 1.40
N GLU A 657 -7.49 -34.74 0.46
CA GLU A 657 -7.37 -36.18 0.73
C GLU A 657 -6.23 -36.45 1.71
N ALA A 658 -5.06 -35.83 1.52
CA ALA A 658 -3.94 -35.95 2.45
C ALA A 658 -4.26 -35.38 3.84
N VAL A 659 -4.98 -34.26 3.92
CA VAL A 659 -5.46 -33.68 5.19
C VAL A 659 -6.44 -34.63 5.89
N ALA A 660 -7.39 -35.21 5.15
CA ALA A 660 -8.34 -36.16 5.71
C ALA A 660 -7.67 -37.44 6.24
N LEU A 661 -6.61 -37.92 5.57
CA LEU A 661 -5.81 -39.06 6.05
C LEU A 661 -4.99 -38.71 7.30
N LEU A 662 -4.42 -37.50 7.35
CA LEU A 662 -3.76 -36.96 8.54
C LEU A 662 -4.74 -36.92 9.72
N ASP A 663 -5.93 -36.34 9.54
CA ASP A 663 -6.96 -36.22 10.58
C ASP A 663 -7.48 -37.58 11.07
N ALA A 664 -7.55 -38.56 10.16
CA ALA A 664 -7.95 -39.92 10.50
C ALA A 664 -6.86 -40.72 11.22
N GLY A 665 -5.63 -40.20 11.32
CA GLY A 665 -4.49 -40.95 11.85
C GLY A 665 -3.99 -42.07 10.92
N ASP A 666 -4.40 -42.10 9.64
CA ASP A 666 -4.08 -43.17 8.69
C ASP A 666 -2.71 -42.96 8.03
N ALA A 667 -1.66 -43.18 8.83
CA ALA A 667 -0.28 -42.99 8.41
C ALA A 667 0.11 -43.88 7.21
N ASP A 668 -0.42 -45.10 7.11
CA ASP A 668 -0.10 -46.03 6.01
C ASP A 668 -0.63 -45.52 4.66
N SER A 669 -1.90 -45.10 4.62
CA SER A 669 -2.50 -44.51 3.42
C SER A 669 -1.88 -43.16 3.08
N LEU A 670 -1.57 -42.33 4.09
CA LEU A 670 -0.87 -41.07 3.88
C LEU A 670 0.53 -41.30 3.30
N THR A 671 1.27 -42.29 3.78
CA THR A 671 2.58 -42.70 3.22
C THR A 671 2.45 -43.08 1.75
N ALA A 672 1.48 -43.93 1.42
CA ALA A 672 1.26 -44.39 0.07
C ALA A 672 0.89 -43.22 -0.86
N LEU A 673 0.10 -42.28 -0.37
CA LEU A 673 -0.28 -41.06 -1.09
C LEU A 673 0.92 -40.15 -1.35
N LEU A 674 1.72 -39.85 -0.32
CA LEU A 674 2.93 -39.03 -0.43
C LEU A 674 4.00 -39.68 -1.32
N THR A 675 4.12 -41.01 -1.29
CA THR A 675 5.03 -41.74 -2.19
C THR A 675 4.59 -41.64 -3.65
N ALA A 676 3.28 -41.67 -3.90
CA ALA A 676 2.72 -41.55 -5.24
C ALA A 676 2.76 -40.11 -5.77
N GLU A 677 2.59 -39.12 -4.88
CA GLU A 677 2.47 -37.69 -5.17
C GLU A 677 3.38 -36.86 -4.24
N PRO A 678 4.71 -36.86 -4.42
CA PRO A 678 5.65 -36.19 -3.50
C PRO A 678 5.43 -34.68 -3.36
N ASP A 679 4.86 -34.04 -4.39
CA ASP A 679 4.56 -32.60 -4.41
C ASP A 679 3.54 -32.19 -3.32
N LEU A 680 2.82 -33.15 -2.73
CA LEU A 680 1.92 -32.92 -1.59
C LEU A 680 2.64 -32.40 -0.33
N LEU A 681 3.94 -32.70 -0.15
CA LEU A 681 4.73 -32.23 0.99
C LEU A 681 4.94 -30.71 0.96
N THR A 682 5.04 -30.16 -0.24
CA THR A 682 5.22 -28.72 -0.47
C THR A 682 3.90 -28.02 -0.77
N ALA A 683 2.83 -28.75 -1.06
CA ALA A 683 1.53 -28.18 -1.33
C ALA A 683 1.00 -27.36 -0.15
N ARG A 684 0.33 -26.26 -0.47
CA ARG A 684 -0.33 -25.36 0.48
C ARG A 684 -1.85 -25.42 0.33
N GLY A 685 -2.57 -25.35 1.44
CA GLY A 685 -4.03 -25.28 1.48
C GLY A 685 -4.53 -23.89 1.88
N TYR A 686 -5.70 -23.51 1.36
CA TYR A 686 -6.46 -22.31 1.72
C TYR A 686 -7.85 -22.77 2.19
N LEU A 687 -7.99 -23.09 3.48
CA LEU A 687 -9.21 -23.71 4.04
C LEU A 687 -10.20 -22.65 4.53
N ASP A 688 -10.64 -21.76 3.64
CA ASP A 688 -11.43 -20.59 4.03
C ASP A 688 -12.93 -20.87 4.23
N GLU A 689 -13.43 -22.04 3.82
CA GLU A 689 -14.85 -22.39 3.97
C GLU A 689 -15.18 -23.11 5.30
N LEU A 690 -14.19 -23.49 6.12
CA LEU A 690 -14.43 -24.33 7.30
C LEU A 690 -13.86 -23.78 8.62
N TYR A 691 -12.77 -23.00 8.64
CA TYR A 691 -12.11 -22.62 9.91
C TYR A 691 -11.37 -21.26 9.82
N PRO A 692 -11.91 -20.16 10.39
CA PRO A 692 -11.30 -18.82 10.31
C PRO A 692 -10.18 -18.66 11.35
N LEU A 693 -9.01 -19.28 11.09
CA LEU A 693 -7.79 -19.08 11.85
C LEU A 693 -6.72 -18.49 10.93
N PRO A 694 -6.40 -17.19 11.06
CA PRO A 694 -5.43 -16.51 10.19
C PRO A 694 -4.09 -17.25 10.11
N SER A 695 -3.57 -17.72 11.25
CA SER A 695 -2.25 -18.35 11.36
C SER A 695 -2.04 -19.61 10.50
N LEU A 696 -3.12 -20.24 10.00
CA LEU A 696 -3.08 -21.44 9.15
C LEU A 696 -3.43 -21.17 7.68
N GLU A 697 -3.60 -19.91 7.28
CA GLU A 697 -3.75 -19.58 5.87
C GLU A 697 -2.48 -20.02 5.09
N GLY A 698 -2.64 -20.69 3.95
CA GLY A 698 -1.50 -21.21 3.18
C GLY A 698 -0.71 -22.32 3.89
N ALA A 699 -1.27 -22.99 4.91
CA ALA A 699 -0.59 -24.06 5.64
C ALA A 699 -0.30 -25.29 4.77
N SER A 700 0.81 -25.98 5.08
CA SER A 700 1.15 -27.30 4.52
C SER A 700 0.84 -28.43 5.51
N LEU A 701 0.99 -29.69 5.09
CA LEU A 701 0.72 -30.84 5.97
C LEU A 701 1.52 -30.81 7.29
N VAL A 702 2.77 -30.32 7.27
CA VAL A 702 3.59 -30.23 8.49
C VAL A 702 3.08 -29.15 9.45
N HIS A 703 2.55 -28.03 8.93
CA HIS A 703 1.89 -27.02 9.76
C HIS A 703 0.60 -27.56 10.38
N LEU A 704 -0.18 -28.32 9.62
CA LEU A 704 -1.43 -28.93 10.10
C LEU A 704 -1.18 -30.02 11.16
N ALA A 705 -0.02 -30.68 11.13
CA ALA A 705 0.43 -31.60 12.17
C ALA A 705 1.00 -30.90 13.41
N ALA A 706 1.43 -29.65 13.30
CA ALA A 706 2.00 -28.85 14.40
C ALA A 706 0.95 -28.32 15.39
N GLY A 707 -0.33 -28.55 15.14
CA GLY A 707 -1.43 -28.06 15.95
C GLY A 707 -2.42 -27.26 15.12
N SER A 708 -3.70 -27.59 15.24
CA SER A 708 -4.74 -26.88 14.52
C SER A 708 -6.07 -27.02 15.24
N ASP A 709 -6.72 -25.91 15.58
CA ASP A 709 -8.07 -25.92 16.16
C ASP A 709 -9.17 -26.22 15.14
N ARG A 710 -8.78 -26.62 13.92
CA ARG A 710 -9.67 -27.12 12.86
C ARG A 710 -10.30 -28.48 13.20
N ALA A 711 -9.54 -29.36 13.87
CA ALA A 711 -9.92 -30.74 14.17
C ALA A 711 -9.05 -31.29 15.30
N ALA A 712 -9.56 -32.28 16.04
CA ALA A 712 -8.77 -32.96 17.06
C ALA A 712 -7.60 -33.72 16.41
N LEU A 713 -6.39 -33.53 16.93
CA LEU A 713 -5.23 -34.31 16.51
C LEU A 713 -5.41 -35.81 16.84
N PRO A 714 -4.98 -36.73 15.95
CA PRO A 714 -5.04 -38.16 16.23
C PRO A 714 -4.01 -38.58 17.30
N ASP A 715 -4.30 -39.67 18.01
CA ASP A 715 -3.42 -40.20 19.08
C ASP A 715 -1.99 -40.53 18.60
N ASN A 716 -1.80 -40.77 17.30
CA ASN A 716 -0.51 -41.07 16.67
C ASN A 716 0.12 -39.88 15.94
N ILE A 717 -0.20 -38.64 16.32
CA ILE A 717 0.29 -37.44 15.62
C ILE A 717 1.82 -37.33 15.59
N GLU A 718 2.54 -37.75 16.64
CA GLU A 718 4.01 -37.77 16.64
C GLU A 718 4.57 -38.65 15.51
N GLN A 719 3.94 -39.81 15.28
CA GLN A 719 4.31 -40.71 14.19
C GLN A 719 4.08 -40.06 12.82
N ILE A 720 3.00 -39.30 12.67
CA ILE A 720 2.67 -38.59 11.42
C ILE A 720 3.62 -37.42 11.21
N MET A 721 3.99 -36.69 12.26
CA MET A 721 4.99 -35.64 12.19
C MET A 721 6.34 -36.22 11.74
N ASP A 722 6.83 -37.29 12.38
CA ASP A 722 8.05 -37.98 11.98
C ASP A 722 8.00 -38.44 10.53
N LEU A 723 6.87 -39.00 10.09
CA LEU A 723 6.65 -39.39 8.71
C LEU A 723 6.80 -38.21 7.73
N LEU A 724 6.13 -37.09 7.99
CA LEU A 724 6.22 -35.90 7.14
C LEU A 724 7.66 -35.38 7.05
N LEU A 725 8.37 -35.36 8.19
CA LEU A 725 9.76 -34.94 8.27
C LEU A 725 10.71 -35.89 7.53
N ASP A 726 10.54 -37.21 7.69
CA ASP A 726 11.33 -38.23 6.99
C ASP A 726 11.12 -38.21 5.47
N GLN A 727 9.93 -37.80 5.02
CA GLN A 727 9.61 -37.62 3.61
C GLN A 727 10.12 -36.28 3.04
N GLY A 728 10.66 -35.39 3.89
CA GLY A 728 11.29 -34.14 3.47
C GLY A 728 10.38 -32.91 3.52
N ALA A 729 9.39 -32.89 4.42
CA ALA A 729 8.63 -31.68 4.69
C ALA A 729 9.55 -30.52 5.12
N ASP A 730 9.28 -29.32 4.61
CA ASP A 730 10.09 -28.13 4.87
C ASP A 730 9.73 -27.51 6.24
N LEU A 731 10.64 -27.67 7.21
CA LEU A 731 10.56 -27.07 8.54
C LEU A 731 10.77 -25.55 8.57
N GLY A 732 11.35 -24.98 7.50
CA GLY A 732 11.56 -23.54 7.36
C GLY A 732 10.43 -22.83 6.61
N ALA A 733 9.43 -23.59 6.15
CA ALA A 733 8.25 -23.02 5.52
C ALA A 733 7.47 -22.16 6.51
N LEU A 734 6.91 -21.08 5.99
CA LEU A 734 6.00 -20.20 6.73
C LEU A 734 4.59 -20.37 6.20
N THR A 735 3.60 -20.15 7.08
CA THR A 735 2.22 -19.91 6.67
C THR A 735 2.09 -18.56 5.97
N ALA A 736 0.92 -18.26 5.39
CA ALA A 736 0.64 -16.98 4.74
C ALA A 736 0.81 -15.78 5.70
N ASP A 737 0.61 -16.01 7.00
CA ASP A 737 0.82 -15.04 8.09
C ASP A 737 2.25 -15.08 8.66
N SER A 738 3.22 -15.62 7.91
CA SER A 738 4.62 -15.68 8.30
C SER A 738 4.92 -16.46 9.59
N THR A 739 4.02 -17.38 9.99
CA THR A 739 4.22 -18.22 11.19
C THR A 739 5.01 -19.48 10.83
N SER A 740 6.06 -19.80 11.59
CA SER A 740 6.82 -21.05 11.37
C SER A 740 6.11 -22.27 11.94
N THR A 741 6.44 -23.46 11.45
CA THR A 741 5.92 -24.71 12.04
C THR A 741 6.30 -24.85 13.52
N LEU A 742 7.51 -24.39 13.90
CA LEU A 742 7.98 -24.46 15.28
C LEU A 742 7.20 -23.50 16.20
N ASP A 743 6.85 -22.31 15.70
CA ASP A 743 5.98 -21.38 16.42
C ASP A 743 4.61 -22.00 16.69
N LEU A 744 4.02 -22.69 15.70
CA LEU A 744 2.74 -23.40 15.85
C LEU A 744 2.80 -24.48 16.94
N VAL A 745 3.89 -25.26 17.00
CA VAL A 745 4.07 -26.28 18.05
C VAL A 745 4.14 -25.65 19.43
N VAL A 746 4.84 -24.52 19.58
CA VAL A 746 4.99 -23.82 20.87
C VAL A 746 3.65 -23.33 21.39
N ILE A 747 2.79 -22.78 20.52
CA ILE A 747 1.50 -22.20 20.92
C ILE A 747 0.33 -23.20 20.92
N SER A 748 0.52 -24.42 20.43
CA SER A 748 -0.55 -25.41 20.25
C SER A 748 -1.09 -25.97 21.57
N GLU A 749 -2.33 -25.61 21.92
CA GLU A 749 -3.03 -26.13 23.10
C GLU A 749 -3.22 -27.64 23.06
N GLN A 750 -3.62 -28.19 21.90
CA GLN A 750 -3.90 -29.62 21.77
C GLN A 750 -2.68 -30.50 22.04
N LEU A 751 -1.49 -30.10 21.56
CA LEU A 751 -0.24 -30.81 21.87
C LEU A 751 0.12 -30.70 23.35
N GLY A 752 -0.26 -29.60 23.99
CA GLY A 752 -0.16 -29.42 25.44
C GLY A 752 -1.05 -30.39 26.20
N TRP A 753 -2.34 -30.50 25.84
CA TRP A 753 -3.27 -31.46 26.44
C TRP A 753 -2.83 -32.92 26.26
N MET A 754 -2.17 -33.22 25.14
CA MET A 754 -1.62 -34.54 24.84
C MET A 754 -0.31 -34.83 25.58
N GLY A 755 0.35 -33.81 26.16
CA GLY A 755 1.62 -33.96 26.88
C GLY A 755 2.83 -34.29 25.99
N ILE A 756 2.75 -33.97 24.69
CA ILE A 756 3.77 -34.34 23.68
C ILE A 756 4.53 -33.12 23.12
N ARG A 757 4.15 -31.91 23.54
CA ARG A 757 4.70 -30.65 23.01
C ARG A 757 6.24 -30.57 23.09
N SER A 758 6.83 -30.82 24.27
CA SER A 758 8.31 -30.79 24.44
C SER A 758 9.03 -31.84 23.59
N GLY A 759 8.46 -33.04 23.45
CA GLY A 759 9.01 -34.09 22.59
C GLY A 759 9.04 -33.68 21.11
N MET A 760 7.98 -33.00 20.67
CA MET A 760 7.88 -32.52 19.29
C MET A 760 8.83 -31.34 19.02
N ILE A 761 9.00 -30.42 19.98
CA ILE A 761 10.01 -29.35 19.91
C ILE A 761 11.41 -29.94 19.77
N ALA A 762 11.77 -30.88 20.65
CA ALA A 762 13.08 -31.54 20.61
C ALA A 762 13.32 -32.22 19.26
N THR A 763 12.33 -32.96 18.76
CA THR A 763 12.39 -33.62 17.45
C THR A 763 12.61 -32.62 16.31
N MET A 764 11.85 -31.53 16.27
CA MET A 764 11.99 -30.50 15.23
C MET A 764 13.35 -29.80 15.30
N MET A 765 13.84 -29.50 16.51
CA MET A 765 15.16 -28.90 16.72
C MET A 765 16.30 -29.83 16.27
N GLU A 766 16.23 -31.13 16.60
CA GLU A 766 17.18 -32.14 16.11
C GLU A 766 17.19 -32.24 14.57
N ARG A 767 16.03 -32.00 13.93
CA ARG A 767 15.84 -32.00 12.48
C ARG A 767 16.18 -30.66 11.82
N GLY A 768 16.68 -29.68 12.58
CA GLY A 768 17.20 -28.42 12.07
C GLY A 768 16.15 -27.31 11.88
N ALA A 769 15.03 -27.36 12.61
CA ALA A 769 14.09 -26.24 12.66
C ALA A 769 14.80 -24.95 13.12
N LYS A 770 14.41 -23.83 12.51
CA LYS A 770 14.95 -22.51 12.88
C LYS A 770 13.99 -21.82 13.83
N ALA A 771 14.51 -21.22 14.89
CA ALA A 771 13.73 -20.36 15.75
C ALA A 771 13.54 -18.98 15.12
N GLY A 772 12.28 -18.54 15.03
CA GLY A 772 11.95 -17.15 14.73
C GLY A 772 12.24 -16.24 15.92
N PRO A 773 12.38 -14.92 15.71
CA PRO A 773 12.66 -13.95 16.77
C PRO A 773 11.54 -13.82 17.81
N ARG A 774 10.31 -14.29 17.49
CA ARG A 774 9.15 -14.33 18.38
C ARG A 774 9.01 -15.62 19.18
N LEU A 775 9.79 -16.66 18.87
CA LEU A 775 9.57 -18.00 19.41
C LEU A 775 9.69 -18.03 20.94
N MET A 776 10.73 -17.38 21.48
CA MET A 776 10.96 -17.32 22.93
C MET A 776 9.89 -16.49 23.64
N TRP A 777 9.41 -15.42 23.00
CA TRP A 777 8.28 -14.63 23.49
C TRP A 777 7.01 -15.48 23.59
N ASN A 778 6.67 -16.19 22.52
CA ASN A 778 5.50 -17.08 22.46
C ASN A 778 5.56 -18.20 23.51
N ALA A 779 6.76 -18.71 23.78
CA ALA A 779 6.97 -19.71 24.83
C ALA A 779 6.72 -19.15 26.23
N LEU A 780 7.25 -17.95 26.54
CA LEU A 780 7.20 -17.35 27.88
C LEU A 780 5.86 -16.70 28.22
N VAL A 781 5.28 -15.94 27.30
CA VAL A 781 4.09 -15.10 27.56
C VAL A 781 2.80 -15.77 27.08
N GLY A 782 2.88 -16.65 26.07
CA GLY A 782 1.75 -17.36 25.47
C GLY A 782 0.77 -16.43 24.72
N PRO A 783 -0.16 -16.98 23.91
CA PRO A 783 -1.31 -16.21 23.44
C PRO A 783 -2.18 -15.87 24.66
N THR A 784 -2.36 -14.59 24.94
CA THR A 784 -2.90 -14.02 26.20
C THR A 784 -4.40 -14.28 26.45
N ILE A 785 -5.04 -15.15 25.66
CA ILE A 785 -6.47 -15.42 25.74
C ILE A 785 -6.69 -16.68 26.60
N ARG A 786 -6.90 -16.47 27.92
CA ARG A 786 -7.43 -17.44 28.92
C ARG A 786 -6.46 -18.45 29.55
N ARG A 787 -5.66 -18.01 30.52
CA ARG A 787 -4.83 -18.89 31.38
C ARG A 787 -5.66 -19.92 32.18
N ASP A 788 -6.95 -19.71 32.36
CA ASP A 788 -7.90 -20.67 32.94
C ASP A 788 -8.13 -21.92 32.07
N GLU A 789 -7.67 -21.92 30.81
CA GLU A 789 -7.79 -23.02 29.85
C GLU A 789 -6.41 -23.61 29.41
N PHE A 790 -5.28 -22.98 29.76
CA PHE A 790 -3.93 -23.46 29.45
C PHE A 790 -3.37 -24.42 30.52
N PRO A 791 -2.90 -25.63 30.13
CA PRO A 791 -2.12 -26.47 31.03
C PRO A 791 -0.76 -25.84 31.36
N ASP A 792 -0.32 -26.01 32.60
CA ASP A 792 1.02 -25.64 33.07
C ASP A 792 2.13 -26.15 32.10
N GLY A 793 3.12 -25.31 31.78
CA GLY A 793 4.28 -25.73 30.95
C GLY A 793 4.99 -24.65 30.11
N HIS A 794 4.49 -23.42 30.05
CA HIS A 794 5.10 -22.34 29.22
C HIS A 794 6.57 -22.03 29.56
N PHE A 795 6.90 -21.93 30.86
CA PHE A 795 8.29 -21.76 31.29
C PHE A 795 9.16 -23.00 31.02
N GLU A 796 8.59 -24.21 31.11
CA GLU A 796 9.30 -25.45 30.76
C GLU A 796 9.65 -25.47 29.28
N ILE A 797 8.74 -25.03 28.40
CA ILE A 797 9.00 -24.89 26.96
C ILE A 797 10.11 -23.86 26.70
N ALA A 798 10.08 -22.71 27.37
CA ALA A 798 11.13 -21.71 27.24
C ALA A 798 12.50 -22.23 27.73
N GLN A 799 12.51 -23.04 28.80
CA GLN A 799 13.70 -23.75 29.27
C GLN A 799 14.18 -24.78 28.26
N ASP A 800 13.28 -25.57 27.67
CA ASP A 800 13.60 -26.55 26.63
C ASP A 800 14.21 -25.89 25.40
N LEU A 801 13.67 -24.74 24.96
CA LEU A 801 14.20 -23.95 23.86
C LEU A 801 15.60 -23.39 24.18
N HIS A 802 15.79 -22.86 25.39
CA HIS A 802 17.09 -22.37 25.83
C HIS A 802 18.12 -23.51 25.91
N ALA A 803 17.74 -24.68 26.45
CA ALA A 803 18.58 -25.88 26.50
C ALA A 803 18.92 -26.41 25.10
N ALA A 804 18.05 -26.19 24.12
CA ALA A 804 18.29 -26.49 22.71
C ALA A 804 19.18 -25.44 22.00
N GLY A 805 19.69 -24.43 22.72
CA GLY A 805 20.65 -23.45 22.24
C GLY A 805 20.04 -22.16 21.68
N ILE A 806 18.73 -21.91 21.92
CA ILE A 806 18.11 -20.63 21.56
C ILE A 806 18.59 -19.55 22.53
N GLN A 807 19.10 -18.45 21.97
CA GLN A 807 19.59 -17.33 22.76
C GLN A 807 18.44 -16.63 23.47
N VAL A 808 18.67 -16.25 24.72
CA VAL A 808 17.81 -15.37 25.52
C VAL A 808 18.50 -14.01 25.66
N ASP A 809 17.74 -12.99 26.00
CA ASP A 809 18.24 -11.70 26.45
C ASP A 809 17.89 -11.47 27.92
N LEU A 810 18.16 -10.28 28.48
CA LEU A 810 18.10 -10.07 29.93
C LEU A 810 16.69 -10.30 30.52
N PRO A 811 15.58 -9.80 29.95
CA PRO A 811 14.26 -10.08 30.51
C PRO A 811 13.87 -11.56 30.46
N PHE A 812 14.22 -12.28 29.39
CA PHE A 812 13.92 -13.71 29.31
C PHE A 812 14.80 -14.54 30.24
N ALA A 813 16.09 -14.22 30.37
CA ALA A 813 16.96 -14.83 31.36
C ALA A 813 16.44 -14.60 32.79
N ALA A 814 15.92 -13.40 33.07
CA ALA A 814 15.33 -13.04 34.34
C ALA A 814 14.04 -13.83 34.65
N ALA A 815 13.14 -13.99 33.67
CA ALA A 815 11.94 -14.84 33.82
C ALA A 815 12.28 -16.31 34.08
N LEU A 816 13.41 -16.80 33.54
CA LEU A 816 13.86 -18.18 33.71
C LEU A 816 14.79 -18.39 34.92
N GLY A 817 15.18 -17.32 35.62
CA GLY A 817 16.08 -17.39 36.77
C GLY A 817 17.54 -17.72 36.42
N LEU A 818 17.97 -17.42 35.19
CA LEU A 818 19.30 -17.75 34.66
C LEU A 818 20.34 -16.70 35.08
N ILE A 819 20.69 -16.66 36.37
CA ILE A 819 21.60 -15.65 36.95
C ILE A 819 22.96 -15.57 36.21
N ASP A 820 23.51 -16.70 35.78
CA ASP A 820 24.78 -16.71 35.04
C ASP A 820 24.67 -16.01 33.67
N ASP A 821 23.54 -16.19 32.98
CA ASP A 821 23.27 -15.49 31.71
C ASP A 821 22.99 -14.01 31.95
N MET A 822 22.26 -13.67 33.03
CA MET A 822 22.01 -12.28 33.43
C MET A 822 23.33 -11.51 33.65
N ASN A 823 24.30 -12.13 34.33
CA ASN A 823 25.64 -11.56 34.48
C ASN A 823 26.39 -11.39 33.14
N GLY A 824 26.09 -12.23 32.15
CA GLY A 824 26.66 -12.17 30.81
C GLY A 824 26.20 -10.97 29.98
N PHE A 825 25.16 -10.26 30.40
CA PHE A 825 24.66 -9.04 29.75
C PHE A 825 25.29 -7.75 30.28
N LEU A 826 26.20 -7.83 31.25
CA LEU A 826 26.91 -6.67 31.79
C LEU A 826 28.30 -6.54 31.16
N ASP A 827 28.73 -5.30 30.91
CA ASP A 827 30.11 -4.98 30.58
C ASP A 827 31.01 -4.94 31.83
N GLN A 828 32.29 -4.60 31.65
CA GLN A 828 33.26 -4.57 32.75
C GLN A 828 33.00 -3.47 33.78
N ASP A 829 32.23 -2.45 33.42
CA ASP A 829 31.89 -1.29 34.24
C ASP A 829 30.46 -1.41 34.82
N GLY A 830 29.76 -2.51 34.53
CA GLY A 830 28.40 -2.78 35.01
C GLY A 830 27.29 -2.18 34.15
N GLY A 831 27.59 -1.67 32.95
CA GLY A 831 26.61 -1.22 31.96
C GLY A 831 26.01 -2.37 31.16
N LEU A 832 24.81 -2.19 30.61
CA LEU A 832 24.18 -3.23 29.78
C LEU A 832 24.82 -3.32 28.40
N LEU A 833 25.11 -4.54 27.98
CA LEU A 833 25.53 -4.84 26.62
C LEU A 833 24.32 -4.77 25.67
N PRO A 834 24.51 -4.45 24.37
CA PRO A 834 23.42 -4.45 23.40
C PRO A 834 22.64 -5.79 23.32
N SER A 835 23.28 -6.90 23.69
CA SER A 835 22.63 -8.21 23.76
C SER A 835 21.59 -8.35 24.87
N ALA A 836 21.53 -7.42 25.83
CA ALA A 836 20.56 -7.42 26.93
C ALA A 836 19.11 -7.23 26.46
N ASN A 837 18.90 -6.71 25.24
CA ASN A 837 17.58 -6.53 24.64
C ASN A 837 17.61 -6.95 23.15
N ALA A 838 18.09 -8.16 22.88
CA ALA A 838 18.22 -8.67 21.52
C ALA A 838 16.97 -9.39 20.99
N GLN A 839 15.99 -9.71 21.85
CA GLN A 839 14.79 -10.45 21.47
C GLN A 839 13.63 -9.51 21.12
N PHE A 840 12.74 -9.98 20.25
CA PHE A 840 11.57 -9.21 19.83
C PHE A 840 10.60 -9.00 21.00
N ARG A 841 10.08 -7.77 21.12
CA ARG A 841 8.97 -7.44 22.01
C ARG A 841 8.00 -6.49 21.30
N PRO A 842 6.69 -6.72 21.39
CA PRO A 842 5.70 -5.78 20.88
C PRO A 842 5.77 -4.47 21.68
N ASN A 843 5.49 -3.33 21.04
CA ASN A 843 5.26 -2.04 21.72
C ASN A 843 6.44 -1.46 22.53
N MET A 844 7.66 -1.98 22.36
CA MET A 844 8.88 -1.39 22.92
C MET A 844 9.41 -0.29 21.98
N ALA A 845 9.99 0.78 22.55
CA ALA A 845 10.67 1.81 21.77
C ALA A 845 11.85 1.25 20.95
N ASP A 846 12.13 1.85 19.79
CA ASP A 846 13.21 1.43 18.87
C ASP A 846 14.61 1.37 19.53
N THR A 847 14.81 2.09 20.64
CA THR A 847 16.04 2.04 21.45
C THR A 847 15.67 2.29 22.91
N PRO A 848 15.33 1.24 23.69
CA PRO A 848 15.04 1.42 25.11
C PRO A 848 16.31 1.82 25.85
N THR A 849 16.12 2.64 26.87
CA THR A 849 17.18 2.97 27.82
C THR A 849 17.55 1.75 28.66
N ASP A 850 18.78 1.72 29.19
CA ASP A 850 19.22 0.66 30.10
C ASP A 850 18.25 0.50 31.30
N GLN A 851 17.67 1.60 31.78
CA GLN A 851 16.69 1.57 32.87
C GLN A 851 15.39 0.88 32.45
N GLU A 852 14.86 1.18 31.26
CA GLU A 852 13.66 0.51 30.76
C GLU A 852 13.88 -0.99 30.57
N ILE A 853 15.08 -1.40 30.11
CA ILE A 853 15.44 -2.82 29.99
C ILE A 853 15.48 -3.48 31.38
N LEU A 854 16.10 -2.84 32.38
CA LEU A 854 16.18 -3.36 33.75
C LEU A 854 14.81 -3.47 34.42
N ASP A 855 13.97 -2.44 34.29
CA ASP A 855 12.62 -2.41 34.84
C ASP A 855 11.76 -3.49 34.19
N LEU A 856 11.87 -3.66 32.87
CA LEU A 856 11.20 -4.73 32.15
C LEU A 856 11.66 -6.11 32.63
N ALA A 857 12.98 -6.33 32.74
CA ALA A 857 13.51 -7.58 33.24
C ALA A 857 12.99 -7.91 34.64
N LEU A 858 12.73 -6.90 35.47
CA LEU A 858 12.17 -7.08 36.81
C LEU A 858 10.72 -7.54 36.77
N SER A 859 9.90 -6.99 35.88
CA SER A 859 8.54 -7.49 35.64
C SER A 859 8.56 -8.94 35.13
N TYR A 860 9.50 -9.29 34.26
CA TYR A 860 9.69 -10.68 33.80
C TYR A 860 10.14 -11.64 34.91
N ALA A 861 11.06 -11.23 35.78
CA ALA A 861 11.46 -12.02 36.94
C ALA A 861 10.30 -12.25 37.91
N ALA A 862 9.48 -11.22 38.13
CA ALA A 862 8.26 -11.31 38.94
C ALA A 862 7.22 -12.24 38.31
N TYR A 863 7.06 -12.20 36.99
CA TYR A 863 6.18 -13.11 36.25
C TYR A 863 6.62 -14.57 36.36
N GLY A 864 7.92 -14.82 36.28
CA GLY A 864 8.52 -16.15 36.38
C GLY A 864 8.66 -16.69 37.80
N GLY A 865 8.27 -15.92 38.83
CA GLY A 865 8.42 -16.33 40.24
C GLY A 865 9.89 -16.40 40.71
N GLN A 866 10.81 -15.68 40.06
CA GLN A 866 12.26 -15.82 40.28
C GLN A 866 12.80 -14.81 41.30
N ALA A 867 12.70 -15.13 42.59
CA ALA A 867 13.08 -14.23 43.68
C ALA A 867 14.56 -13.79 43.65
N ASP A 868 15.48 -14.70 43.30
CA ASP A 868 16.91 -14.39 43.19
C ASP A 868 17.20 -13.43 42.03
N ALA A 869 16.46 -13.54 40.91
CA ALA A 869 16.59 -12.64 39.77
C ALA A 869 16.01 -11.25 40.08
N VAL A 870 14.88 -11.20 40.81
CA VAL A 870 14.33 -9.94 41.36
C VAL A 870 15.37 -9.25 42.23
N ASP A 871 15.98 -9.98 43.16
CA ASP A 871 16.98 -9.42 44.07
C ASP A 871 18.20 -8.89 43.32
N TRP A 872 18.69 -9.64 42.33
CA TRP A 872 19.78 -9.23 41.45
C TRP A 872 19.43 -7.94 40.70
N LEU A 873 18.26 -7.85 40.08
CA LEU A 873 17.87 -6.68 39.28
C LEU A 873 17.74 -5.41 40.12
N LEU A 874 17.20 -5.53 41.34
CA LEU A 874 17.13 -4.43 42.29
C LEU A 874 18.53 -3.95 42.74
N GLU A 875 19.50 -4.87 42.89
CA GLU A 875 20.90 -4.50 43.19
C GLU A 875 21.58 -3.78 42.02
N HIS A 876 21.10 -4.01 40.80
CA HIS A 876 21.62 -3.40 39.56
C HIS A 876 20.78 -2.19 39.09
N GLY A 877 19.90 -1.67 39.94
CA GLY A 877 19.23 -0.38 39.74
C GLY A 877 17.86 -0.44 39.08
N ALA A 878 17.25 -1.62 38.92
CA ALA A 878 15.86 -1.72 38.48
C ALA A 878 14.90 -1.02 39.47
N ASN A 879 13.89 -0.35 38.94
CA ASN A 879 12.85 0.33 39.71
C ASN A 879 11.74 -0.65 40.08
N ILE A 880 11.59 -0.93 41.38
CA ILE A 880 10.58 -1.86 41.91
C ILE A 880 9.14 -1.48 41.58
N ASP A 881 8.90 -0.19 41.35
CA ASP A 881 7.61 0.40 41.01
C ASP A 881 7.58 0.90 39.56
N GLY A 882 8.55 0.48 38.74
CA GLY A 882 8.64 0.81 37.33
C GLY A 882 7.44 0.30 36.54
N HIS A 883 7.09 1.02 35.47
CA HIS A 883 5.99 0.72 34.57
C HIS A 883 6.52 0.56 33.14
N PRO A 884 7.34 -0.47 32.86
CA PRO A 884 7.94 -0.67 31.56
C PRO A 884 6.90 -1.13 30.53
N THR A 885 7.08 -0.71 29.27
CA THR A 885 6.36 -1.23 28.09
C THR A 885 7.07 -2.45 27.51
N GLY A 886 6.37 -3.26 26.72
CA GLY A 886 6.90 -4.45 26.07
C GLY A 886 6.76 -5.74 26.88
N PHE A 887 5.78 -5.80 27.80
CA PHE A 887 5.43 -7.00 28.56
C PHE A 887 4.24 -7.75 27.93
N PHE A 888 3.28 -7.08 27.30
CA PHE A 888 2.13 -7.69 26.63
C PHE A 888 1.90 -7.14 25.21
N GLU A 889 1.28 -7.93 24.33
CA GLU A 889 0.98 -7.47 22.96
C GLU A 889 -0.12 -6.40 22.89
N TRP A 890 -0.98 -6.30 23.91
CA TRP A 890 -2.12 -5.37 23.92
C TRP A 890 -1.71 -3.99 24.44
N GLU A 891 -1.73 -2.98 23.56
CA GLU A 891 -1.36 -1.59 23.88
C GLU A 891 -1.94 -1.05 25.19
N ARG A 892 -3.15 -1.49 25.57
CA ARG A 892 -3.78 -0.98 26.78
C ARG A 892 -3.24 -1.62 28.06
N LEU A 893 -2.82 -2.89 28.01
CA LEU A 893 -2.31 -3.67 29.16
C LEU A 893 -0.79 -3.78 29.18
N ASP A 894 -0.06 -3.13 28.27
CA ASP A 894 1.38 -3.34 28.11
C ASP A 894 2.26 -2.71 29.22
N VAL A 895 1.67 -2.07 30.24
CA VAL A 895 2.39 -1.25 31.22
C VAL A 895 2.20 -1.78 32.65
N PHE A 896 2.89 -2.89 32.97
CA PHE A 896 2.75 -3.58 34.25
C PHE A 896 3.97 -3.39 35.14
N SER A 897 3.73 -2.96 36.39
CA SER A 897 4.73 -3.01 37.44
C SER A 897 4.98 -4.46 37.90
N PRO A 898 6.13 -4.74 38.54
CA PRO A 898 6.45 -6.08 39.04
C PRO A 898 5.37 -6.65 39.97
N ILE A 899 4.78 -5.83 40.85
CA ILE A 899 3.72 -6.28 41.76
C ILE A 899 2.43 -6.65 41.03
N LEU A 900 2.03 -5.87 40.02
CA LEU A 900 0.87 -6.19 39.17
C LEU A 900 1.11 -7.45 38.36
N THR A 901 2.35 -7.68 37.93
CA THR A 901 2.77 -8.86 37.18
C THR A 901 2.72 -10.13 38.03
N ALA A 902 3.21 -10.08 39.27
CA ALA A 902 3.09 -11.18 40.23
C ALA A 902 1.63 -11.51 40.55
N ILE A 903 0.77 -10.49 40.68
CA ILE A 903 -0.68 -10.67 40.87
C ILE A 903 -1.32 -11.32 39.65
N TYR A 904 -0.94 -10.88 38.45
CA TYR A 904 -1.43 -11.47 37.21
C TYR A 904 -1.08 -12.96 37.11
N ALA A 905 0.10 -13.35 37.61
CA ALA A 905 0.56 -14.74 37.70
C ALA A 905 -0.07 -15.57 38.83
N ASP A 906 -0.85 -14.95 39.72
CA ASP A 906 -1.33 -15.52 41.00
C ASP A 906 -0.21 -15.96 41.96
N ASP A 907 0.99 -15.41 41.85
CA ASP A 907 2.12 -15.82 42.69
C ASP A 907 2.13 -15.07 44.03
N GLY A 908 1.52 -15.67 45.05
CA GLY A 908 1.45 -15.09 46.40
C GLY A 908 2.82 -14.96 47.10
N ASP A 909 3.80 -15.81 46.77
CA ASP A 909 5.12 -15.74 47.37
C ASP A 909 5.93 -14.61 46.77
N MET A 910 5.85 -14.40 45.46
CA MET A 910 6.44 -13.25 44.80
C MET A 910 5.82 -11.92 45.25
N VAL A 911 4.49 -11.87 45.44
CA VAL A 911 3.83 -10.69 46.04
C VAL A 911 4.40 -10.36 47.42
N ARG A 912 4.58 -11.36 48.30
CA ARG A 912 5.20 -11.17 49.62
C ARG A 912 6.67 -10.75 49.51
N HIS A 913 7.40 -11.28 48.54
CA HIS A 913 8.81 -10.94 48.31
C HIS A 913 8.96 -9.48 47.87
N LEU A 914 8.22 -9.04 46.85
CA LEU A 914 8.22 -7.67 46.36
C LEU A 914 7.78 -6.66 47.44
N ALA A 915 6.76 -7.00 48.23
CA ALA A 915 6.35 -6.17 49.37
C ALA A 915 7.48 -5.97 50.39
N LYS A 916 8.23 -7.04 50.75
CA LYS A 916 9.39 -6.94 51.65
C LYS A 916 10.54 -6.11 51.07
N ARG A 917 10.65 -6.05 49.74
CA ARG A 917 11.63 -5.24 49.02
C ARG A 917 11.17 -3.79 48.82
N GLY A 918 9.95 -3.45 49.26
CA GLY A 918 9.42 -2.09 49.31
C GLY A 918 8.56 -1.66 48.13
N ALA A 919 7.93 -2.60 47.41
CA ALA A 919 6.98 -2.28 46.34
C ALA A 919 5.74 -1.55 46.89
N ASP A 920 5.24 -0.53 46.18
CA ASP A 920 4.01 0.16 46.53
C ASP A 920 2.78 -0.71 46.24
N LEU A 921 2.13 -1.19 47.31
CA LEU A 921 0.99 -2.09 47.25
C LEU A 921 -0.33 -1.43 46.82
N GLU A 922 -0.33 -0.10 46.69
CA GLU A 922 -1.46 0.71 46.25
C GLU A 922 -1.23 1.35 44.87
N LEU A 923 -0.03 1.24 44.30
CA LEU A 923 0.33 1.82 43.01
C LEU A 923 -0.57 1.29 41.88
N PRO A 924 -1.43 2.14 41.27
CA PRO A 924 -2.34 1.69 40.25
C PRO A 924 -1.63 1.40 38.92
N HIS A 925 -2.27 0.61 38.07
CA HIS A 925 -1.84 0.44 36.69
C HIS A 925 -1.84 1.78 35.94
N ALA A 926 -0.76 2.07 35.21
CA ALA A 926 -0.51 3.36 34.57
C ALA A 926 -1.66 3.85 33.67
N ASN A 927 -2.31 2.92 32.95
CA ASN A 927 -3.36 3.27 31.96
C ASN A 927 -4.81 3.14 32.46
N PHE A 928 -5.06 2.48 33.60
CA PHE A 928 -6.41 2.02 33.95
C PHE A 928 -6.86 2.33 35.37
N GLU A 929 -6.04 3.03 36.16
CA GLU A 929 -6.32 3.45 37.54
C GLU A 929 -6.74 2.32 38.50
N PHE A 930 -6.67 1.04 38.10
CA PHE A 930 -6.97 -0.06 39.01
C PHE A 930 -5.76 -0.36 39.90
N THR A 931 -6.03 -0.55 41.20
CA THR A 931 -5.02 -0.89 42.19
C THR A 931 -4.68 -2.39 42.17
N PRO A 932 -3.55 -2.81 42.78
CA PRO A 932 -3.19 -4.22 42.94
C PRO A 932 -4.33 -5.06 43.55
N ALA A 933 -5.03 -4.51 44.55
CA ALA A 933 -6.18 -5.16 45.17
C ALA A 933 -7.38 -5.31 44.23
N TRP A 934 -7.62 -4.33 43.36
CA TRP A 934 -8.67 -4.44 42.35
C TRP A 934 -8.35 -5.53 41.33
N LEU A 935 -7.11 -5.55 40.82
CA LEU A 935 -6.67 -6.52 39.81
C LEU A 935 -6.78 -7.96 40.33
N ALA A 936 -6.32 -8.22 41.54
CA ALA A 936 -6.40 -9.55 42.16
C ALA A 936 -7.85 -10.04 42.31
N ASN A 937 -8.79 -9.13 42.58
CA ASN A 937 -10.22 -9.46 42.63
C ASN A 937 -10.82 -9.69 41.25
N PHE A 938 -10.48 -8.83 40.28
CA PHE A 938 -11.01 -8.89 38.92
C PHE A 938 -10.60 -10.20 38.22
N LEU A 939 -9.34 -10.59 38.34
CA LEU A 939 -8.79 -11.82 37.77
C LEU A 939 -9.03 -13.07 38.61
N THR A 940 -9.69 -12.94 39.77
CA THR A 940 -9.94 -14.06 40.71
C THR A 940 -8.68 -14.77 41.22
N ARG A 941 -7.59 -14.01 41.39
CA ARG A 941 -6.24 -14.47 41.79
C ARG A 941 -6.14 -14.60 43.31
N MET A 942 -6.46 -15.79 43.84
CA MET A 942 -6.74 -15.97 45.25
C MET A 942 -5.48 -16.01 46.12
N GLU A 943 -4.38 -16.53 45.60
CA GLU A 943 -3.11 -16.62 46.34
C GLU A 943 -2.48 -15.23 46.45
N ALA A 944 -2.38 -14.52 45.33
CA ALA A 944 -1.90 -13.14 45.28
C ALA A 944 -2.76 -12.20 46.13
N LYS A 945 -4.10 -12.35 46.10
CA LYS A 945 -5.01 -11.56 46.94
C LYS A 945 -4.79 -11.77 48.44
N ASN A 946 -4.53 -13.00 48.87
CA ASN A 946 -4.27 -13.29 50.28
C ASN A 946 -2.91 -12.72 50.70
N ALA A 947 -1.88 -12.91 49.89
CA ALA A 947 -0.55 -12.34 50.10
C ALA A 947 -0.58 -10.80 50.19
N LEU A 948 -1.30 -10.13 49.29
CA LEU A 948 -1.45 -8.68 49.30
C LEU A 948 -2.11 -8.19 50.61
N ARG A 949 -3.16 -8.88 51.07
CA ARG A 949 -3.84 -8.56 52.34
C ARG A 949 -2.95 -8.75 53.56
N GLU A 950 -2.11 -9.78 53.56
CA GLU A 950 -1.14 -10.02 54.62
C GLU A 950 -0.09 -8.92 54.64
N ALA A 951 0.50 -8.60 53.49
CA ALA A 951 1.52 -7.56 53.36
C ALA A 951 1.01 -6.17 53.77
N MET A 952 -0.18 -5.78 53.30
CA MET A 952 -0.83 -4.51 53.68
C MET A 952 -1.25 -4.43 55.16
N ALA A 953 -1.36 -5.56 55.85
CA ALA A 953 -1.65 -5.59 57.29
C ALA A 953 -0.38 -5.51 58.15
N GLU A 954 0.79 -5.74 57.54
CA GLU A 954 2.11 -5.63 58.17
C GLU A 954 2.74 -4.23 58.02
N GLU A 955 2.39 -3.48 56.95
CA GLU A 955 2.64 -2.04 56.80
C GLU A 955 1.78 -1.17 57.74
#